data_AF-A0AAQ3L3L8-F1
#
_entry.id   AF-A0AAQ3L3L8-F1
#
_cell.length_a   1.000
_cell.length_b   1.000
_cell.length_c   1.000
_cell.angle_alpha   90.00
_cell.angle_beta   90.00
_cell.angle_gamma   90.00
#
_symmetry.space_group_name_H-M   'P 1'
#
loop_
_entity.id
_entity.type
_entity.pdbx_description
1 polymer ?
#
loop_
_entity_poly.entity_id
_entity_poly.type
_entity_poly.pdbx_seq_one_letter_code
_entity_poly.pdbx_strand_id
1 'polypeptide(L)'
;MGKIKIGINGFGRIGRLVARVALQSDDVELVAVNDPFITTDYMTYMFKYDTVHGTWKHHDIKVKDSKTLLFGEKEVTVFGYRNPEEIPWGEAGAEYIVESTGVFTDKDKAAAHIKGGAKKVIISAPSKDAPMFVVGVNEKEYTPDIAIVSNASCTTNCLAPLAKVINDRFGIVEGLMTTVHSITATQKTVDGPSSKDWRGGRAASFNIIPSSTGAAKAVGKVLPALNGKLTGMAFRVPTVDVSVVDLTVRLEKSASYDEIKAAIKEESEGSLKGILGYVDEDLVSTDFLGDNRSSIFDAKAGIALNNNFVKLVSWYDNEWGYSRVQSEKSTFIWCWLIISISWVRDKHRFGTESATSHPLLLSVYRTGMTMLPSLHPFQLVKRREERSFPVEGTKVKQIQFDPSTAKSQFVESLRWLPYENIHFYMGIDISSFYFYFSLSNEEVKSEVIRHRDTHLVESSISDIDFESLMSRRSSRSLSRTMPSFSRLRLRAAEVVFKCHFRWQSRSCLSTCIVGDKPILVRDFVRSALYDPNQGYFSKMLGPVGQLETSIRFNQLQGRVAYLQHLRNLYKQHDISWFTPVELFKPWYAYGIAEAIMRTANLSIPLKIYEIGGGSGTCAKCILDYIMLNAPSKVYNNMTYTSVEISQSLAEKQLQTVGEVRSHLSKFRVEQRDATDRIGWGNGDPEPCWVIMLEVLDNLPHDLVYSPNQVSPLMEVWLEKVEDSLQVSEVYKPIQDLLIAQCVKIIGLDEDHDARGNRFTSACKRIWSRAFPKPQRSWLPTGCLQLLEVLHSALPKMSLIASDFSYLPEVSIPGDRAPLVSTKKDGRTTDHCNYLDAKGDADIFFPTDFLLLERIDHYCSGWSNEQKTSSSLKPVKKRRTIILDTAAFMDEFGLPSKTRTKDGYNPLLDDFKNTKFYISVPTHNIT
;
A
#
# COMPACT_ATOMS: atom_id res chain seq x y z
N MET A 1 27.46 -32.65 31.86
CA MET A 1 27.41 -31.23 32.30
C MET A 1 26.16 -31.03 33.13
N GLY A 2 26.08 -29.97 33.93
CA GLY A 2 24.79 -29.54 34.52
C GLY A 2 23.89 -28.90 33.45
N LYS A 3 22.58 -28.83 33.70
CA LYS A 3 21.62 -28.14 32.83
C LYS A 3 21.93 -26.64 32.77
N ILE A 4 21.67 -25.99 31.64
CA ILE A 4 21.79 -24.53 31.53
C ILE A 4 20.59 -23.87 32.21
N LYS A 5 20.88 -23.09 33.26
CA LYS A 5 19.87 -22.34 34.02
C LYS A 5 19.50 -21.03 33.34
N ILE A 6 18.24 -20.90 32.93
CA ILE A 6 17.72 -19.73 32.24
C ILE A 6 16.76 -18.91 33.12
N GLY A 7 16.79 -17.59 32.91
CA GLY A 7 15.77 -16.66 33.37
C GLY A 7 15.05 -16.01 32.19
N ILE A 8 13.78 -15.61 32.36
CA ILE A 8 12.99 -14.94 31.30
C ILE A 8 12.49 -13.60 31.81
N ASN A 9 12.79 -12.52 31.09
CA ASN A 9 12.26 -11.18 31.35
C ASN A 9 11.15 -10.82 30.36
N GLY A 10 9.96 -10.52 30.85
CA GLY A 10 8.75 -10.32 30.06
C GLY A 10 8.08 -11.64 29.69
N PHE A 11 7.01 -12.01 30.39
CA PHE A 11 6.28 -13.28 30.22
C PHE A 11 5.15 -13.17 29.18
N GLY A 12 5.46 -12.45 28.09
CA GLY A 12 4.62 -12.26 26.91
C GLY A 12 4.57 -13.51 26.02
N ARG A 13 4.20 -13.33 24.74
CA ARG A 13 4.09 -14.45 23.76
C ARG A 13 5.38 -15.26 23.68
N ILE A 14 6.49 -14.63 23.31
CA ILE A 14 7.80 -15.29 23.21
C ILE A 14 8.25 -15.87 24.57
N GLY A 15 8.16 -15.11 25.66
CA GLY A 15 8.56 -15.58 26.99
C GLY A 15 7.85 -16.86 27.44
N ARG A 16 6.53 -16.97 27.21
CA ARG A 16 5.78 -18.20 27.55
C ARG A 16 6.11 -19.36 26.63
N LEU A 17 6.34 -19.14 25.33
CA LEU A 17 6.70 -20.23 24.42
C LEU A 17 8.14 -20.71 24.65
N VAL A 18 9.08 -19.82 24.93
CA VAL A 18 10.44 -20.17 25.39
C VAL A 18 10.38 -21.01 26.67
N ALA A 19 9.53 -20.64 27.64
CA ALA A 19 9.30 -21.47 28.83
C ALA A 19 8.69 -22.86 28.47
N ARG A 20 7.68 -22.92 27.58
CA ARG A 20 7.09 -24.19 27.10
C ARG A 20 8.13 -25.10 26.46
N VAL A 21 9.09 -24.56 25.71
CA VAL A 21 10.16 -25.37 25.12
C VAL A 21 11.22 -25.77 26.15
N ALA A 22 11.67 -24.84 27.00
CA ALA A 22 12.66 -25.13 28.04
C ALA A 22 12.20 -26.24 29.00
N LEU A 23 10.90 -26.26 29.35
CA LEU A 23 10.30 -27.30 30.20
C LEU A 23 10.20 -28.69 29.52
N GLN A 24 10.34 -28.75 28.19
CA GLN A 24 10.41 -29.99 27.40
C GLN A 24 11.85 -30.38 27.04
N SER A 25 12.85 -29.59 27.43
CA SER A 25 14.26 -29.85 27.14
C SER A 25 14.96 -30.50 28.32
N ASP A 26 15.86 -31.44 28.03
CA ASP A 26 16.75 -32.01 29.04
C ASP A 26 18.04 -31.20 29.26
N ASP A 27 18.42 -30.35 28.32
CA ASP A 27 19.64 -29.53 28.42
C ASP A 27 19.41 -28.23 29.20
N VAL A 28 18.16 -27.79 29.31
CA VAL A 28 17.78 -26.47 29.85
C VAL A 28 16.96 -26.60 31.13
N GLU A 29 17.15 -25.66 32.04
CA GLU A 29 16.40 -25.54 33.28
C GLU A 29 15.88 -24.11 33.41
N LEU A 30 14.57 -23.91 33.32
CA LEU A 30 13.95 -22.64 33.68
C LEU A 30 13.98 -22.52 35.21
N VAL A 31 14.61 -21.47 35.74
CA VAL A 31 14.71 -21.24 37.19
C VAL A 31 14.06 -19.93 37.65
N ALA A 32 13.90 -18.95 36.75
CA ALA A 32 13.29 -17.67 37.10
C ALA A 32 12.48 -17.03 35.95
N VAL A 33 11.43 -16.30 36.29
CA VAL A 33 10.67 -15.42 35.39
C VAL A 33 10.44 -14.05 36.04
N ASN A 34 10.50 -12.97 35.27
CA ASN A 34 10.17 -11.61 35.71
C ASN A 34 9.10 -11.00 34.80
N ASP A 35 7.99 -10.53 35.37
CA ASP A 35 7.09 -9.61 34.69
C ASP A 35 6.37 -8.69 35.70
N PRO A 36 6.60 -7.36 35.68
CA PRO A 36 6.00 -6.43 36.62
C PRO A 36 4.51 -6.12 36.35
N PHE A 37 3.91 -6.70 35.31
CA PHE A 37 2.52 -6.48 34.92
C PHE A 37 1.61 -7.71 35.10
N ILE A 38 2.18 -8.85 35.52
CA ILE A 38 1.46 -10.13 35.59
C ILE A 38 1.68 -10.75 36.97
N THR A 39 0.61 -11.04 37.72
CA THR A 39 0.70 -11.75 39.01
C THR A 39 0.97 -13.24 38.80
N THR A 40 1.48 -13.93 39.81
CA THR A 40 1.81 -15.38 39.76
C THR A 40 0.61 -16.26 39.39
N ASP A 41 -0.59 -15.94 39.88
CA ASP A 41 -1.85 -16.58 39.45
C ASP A 41 -2.16 -16.32 37.96
N TYR A 42 -1.95 -15.09 37.50
CA TYR A 42 -2.24 -14.72 36.12
C TYR A 42 -1.19 -15.29 35.14
N MET A 43 0.09 -15.38 35.54
CA MET A 43 1.13 -16.12 34.82
C MET A 43 0.72 -17.60 34.65
N THR A 44 0.22 -18.21 35.72
CA THR A 44 -0.27 -19.61 35.71
C THR A 44 -1.39 -19.78 34.70
N TYR A 45 -2.39 -18.89 34.71
CA TYR A 45 -3.49 -18.89 33.75
C TYR A 45 -3.02 -18.71 32.29
N MET A 46 -2.22 -17.68 32.02
CA MET A 46 -1.72 -17.35 30.67
C MET A 46 -0.76 -18.41 30.11
N PHE A 47 -0.06 -19.15 30.97
CA PHE A 47 0.77 -20.26 30.54
C PHE A 47 -0.06 -21.52 30.25
N LYS A 48 -1.02 -21.83 31.12
CA LYS A 48 -1.89 -23.01 31.02
C LYS A 48 -2.77 -22.95 29.76
N TYR A 49 -3.33 -21.80 29.43
CA TYR A 49 -4.21 -21.60 28.28
C TYR A 49 -3.58 -20.67 27.24
N ASP A 50 -3.29 -21.18 26.05
CA ASP A 50 -2.88 -20.37 24.90
C ASP A 50 -3.82 -20.64 23.71
N THR A 51 -4.31 -19.56 23.09
CA THR A 51 -5.29 -19.63 21.98
C THR A 51 -4.70 -20.26 20.72
N VAL A 52 -3.40 -20.09 20.49
CA VAL A 52 -2.73 -20.56 19.26
C VAL A 52 -2.09 -21.92 19.51
N HIS A 53 -1.28 -22.01 20.56
CA HIS A 53 -0.46 -23.19 20.87
C HIS A 53 -1.17 -24.15 21.83
N GLY A 54 -2.48 -23.99 22.02
CA GLY A 54 -3.34 -24.83 22.85
C GLY A 54 -3.03 -24.83 24.35
N THR A 55 -3.80 -25.62 25.09
CA THR A 55 -3.60 -25.86 26.53
C THR A 55 -2.30 -26.63 26.79
N TRP A 56 -1.56 -26.24 27.83
CA TRP A 56 -0.38 -26.99 28.29
C TRP A 56 -0.78 -28.36 28.87
N LYS A 57 -0.14 -29.45 28.40
CA LYS A 57 -0.54 -30.84 28.69
C LYS A 57 0.52 -31.70 29.40
N HIS A 58 1.75 -31.24 29.58
CA HIS A 58 2.86 -32.11 30.01
C HIS A 58 2.92 -32.32 31.52
N HIS A 59 2.91 -31.23 32.29
CA HIS A 59 2.97 -31.25 33.75
C HIS A 59 1.98 -30.24 34.31
N ASP A 60 1.41 -30.51 35.49
CA ASP A 60 0.55 -29.52 36.14
C ASP A 60 1.37 -28.29 36.54
N ILE A 61 0.72 -27.12 36.49
CA ILE A 61 1.32 -25.84 36.87
C ILE A 61 0.54 -25.28 38.07
N LYS A 62 1.24 -25.08 39.18
CA LYS A 62 0.66 -24.65 40.45
C LYS A 62 1.38 -23.41 40.97
N VAL A 63 0.63 -22.54 41.64
CA VAL A 63 1.20 -21.48 42.47
C VAL A 63 1.56 -22.12 43.82
N LYS A 64 2.82 -22.02 44.23
CA LYS A 64 3.28 -22.45 45.56
C LYS A 64 3.08 -21.31 46.56
N ASP A 65 3.49 -20.10 46.16
CA ASP A 65 3.35 -18.86 46.89
C ASP A 65 3.43 -17.66 45.92
N SER A 66 3.33 -16.43 46.43
CA SER A 66 3.32 -15.22 45.60
C SER A 66 4.59 -14.98 44.78
N LYS A 67 5.69 -15.69 45.06
CA LYS A 67 6.98 -15.57 44.36
C LYS A 67 7.46 -16.89 43.75
N THR A 68 6.64 -17.95 43.73
CA THR A 68 7.10 -19.28 43.27
C THR A 68 6.03 -20.04 42.49
N LEU A 69 6.39 -20.45 41.27
CA LEU A 69 5.63 -21.39 40.45
C LEU A 69 6.22 -22.80 40.56
N LEU A 70 5.34 -23.80 40.52
CA LEU A 70 5.69 -25.22 40.42
C LEU A 70 5.28 -25.73 39.03
N PHE A 71 6.25 -26.26 38.28
CA PHE A 71 6.03 -27.00 37.04
C PHE A 71 6.27 -28.49 37.32
N GLY A 72 5.21 -29.22 37.65
CA GLY A 72 5.32 -30.50 38.33
C GLY A 72 5.94 -30.32 39.72
N GLU A 73 7.15 -30.86 39.92
CA GLU A 73 7.94 -30.71 41.15
C GLU A 73 9.02 -29.62 41.05
N LYS A 74 9.23 -29.03 39.87
CA LYS A 74 10.29 -28.02 39.66
C LYS A 74 9.83 -26.63 40.08
N GLU A 75 10.57 -26.00 40.98
CA GLU A 75 10.33 -24.62 41.42
C GLU A 75 10.95 -23.59 40.46
N VAL A 76 10.19 -22.55 40.15
CA VAL A 76 10.60 -21.40 39.33
C VAL A 76 10.27 -20.13 40.09
N THR A 77 11.29 -19.31 40.38
CA THR A 77 11.12 -18.04 41.08
C THR A 77 10.43 -17.01 40.19
N VAL A 78 9.49 -16.26 40.75
CA VAL A 78 8.74 -15.19 40.10
C VAL A 78 9.14 -13.84 40.68
N PHE A 79 9.50 -12.94 39.79
CA PHE A 79 9.85 -11.56 40.07
C PHE A 79 8.87 -10.59 39.39
N GLY A 80 8.77 -9.38 39.94
CA GLY A 80 7.88 -8.32 39.46
C GLY A 80 8.57 -6.95 39.36
N TYR A 81 9.87 -6.91 39.06
CA TYR A 81 10.62 -5.66 38.95
C TYR A 81 10.49 -5.04 37.56
N ARG A 82 10.40 -3.70 37.52
CA ARG A 82 10.40 -2.91 36.27
C ARG A 82 11.80 -2.58 35.78
N ASN A 83 12.75 -2.43 36.71
CA ASN A 83 14.14 -2.14 36.42
C ASN A 83 14.93 -3.46 36.36
N PRO A 84 15.56 -3.83 35.22
CA PRO A 84 16.28 -5.09 35.12
C PRO A 84 17.51 -5.22 36.03
N GLU A 85 18.05 -4.09 36.52
CA GLU A 85 19.18 -4.07 37.47
C GLU A 85 18.80 -4.57 38.86
N GLU A 86 17.52 -4.51 39.22
CA GLU A 86 16.99 -4.89 40.54
C GLU A 86 16.57 -6.36 40.61
N ILE A 87 16.55 -7.09 39.49
CA ILE A 87 16.12 -8.49 39.45
C ILE A 87 17.28 -9.38 39.95
N PRO A 88 17.11 -10.13 41.06
CA PRO A 88 18.20 -10.90 41.65
C PRO A 88 18.38 -12.26 40.94
N TRP A 89 18.77 -12.24 39.67
CA TRP A 89 19.04 -13.43 38.85
C TRP A 89 20.06 -14.37 39.49
N GLY A 90 21.09 -13.81 40.14
CA GLY A 90 22.12 -14.59 40.85
C GLY A 90 21.56 -15.39 42.03
N GLU A 91 20.58 -14.86 42.76
CA GLU A 91 19.94 -15.56 43.89
C GLU A 91 19.06 -16.73 43.43
N ALA A 92 18.36 -16.56 42.29
CA ALA A 92 17.63 -17.65 41.65
C ALA A 92 18.52 -18.61 40.83
N GLY A 93 19.82 -18.34 40.73
CA GLY A 93 20.77 -19.13 39.94
C GLY A 93 20.57 -19.06 38.42
N ALA A 94 19.90 -18.01 37.91
CA ALA A 94 19.67 -17.81 36.49
C ALA A 94 20.92 -17.23 35.80
N GLU A 95 21.55 -18.00 34.91
CA GLU A 95 22.81 -17.60 34.27
C GLU A 95 22.61 -16.94 32.90
N TYR A 96 21.59 -17.38 32.15
CA TYR A 96 21.30 -16.92 30.78
C TYR A 96 19.90 -16.30 30.75
N ILE A 97 19.81 -15.01 30.46
CA ILE A 97 18.54 -14.29 30.48
C ILE A 97 18.00 -14.10 29.07
N VAL A 98 16.77 -14.58 28.86
CA VAL A 98 15.98 -14.28 27.66
C VAL A 98 15.26 -12.96 27.91
N GLU A 99 15.71 -11.92 27.19
CA GLU A 99 15.09 -10.59 27.22
C GLU A 99 13.98 -10.54 26.16
N SER A 100 12.74 -10.66 26.62
CA SER A 100 11.51 -10.74 25.81
C SER A 100 10.44 -9.70 26.18
N THR A 101 10.83 -8.59 26.81
CA THR A 101 9.95 -7.43 27.03
C THR A 101 9.75 -6.59 25.77
N GLY A 102 10.73 -6.61 24.86
CA GLY A 102 10.79 -5.71 23.70
C GLY A 102 11.24 -4.27 24.01
N VAL A 103 11.60 -3.97 25.27
CA VAL A 103 12.02 -2.63 25.72
C VAL A 103 13.55 -2.50 25.83
N PHE A 104 14.22 -3.54 26.32
CA PHE A 104 15.66 -3.54 26.61
C PHE A 104 16.49 -4.13 25.45
N THR A 105 16.24 -3.66 24.23
CA THR A 105 16.80 -4.23 22.98
C THR A 105 18.14 -3.62 22.50
N ASP A 106 18.64 -2.62 23.20
CA ASP A 106 19.96 -2.01 22.96
C ASP A 106 20.97 -2.60 23.98
N LYS A 107 22.26 -2.73 23.61
CA LYS A 107 23.27 -3.47 24.41
C LYS A 107 23.40 -2.96 25.84
N ASP A 108 23.47 -1.64 26.02
CA ASP A 108 23.62 -1.02 27.35
C ASP A 108 22.39 -1.26 28.25
N LYS A 109 21.20 -1.33 27.67
CA LYS A 109 19.97 -1.64 28.39
C LYS A 109 19.90 -3.11 28.81
N ALA A 110 20.29 -4.01 27.92
CA ALA A 110 20.38 -5.43 28.24
C ALA A 110 21.47 -5.73 29.29
N ALA A 111 22.54 -4.90 29.36
CA ALA A 111 23.59 -5.02 30.37
C ALA A 111 23.09 -4.86 31.81
N ALA A 112 21.93 -4.23 32.02
CA ALA A 112 21.27 -4.14 33.31
C ALA A 112 21.09 -5.51 33.99
N HIS A 113 20.76 -6.56 33.23
CA HIS A 113 20.62 -7.92 33.77
C HIS A 113 21.91 -8.49 34.38
N ILE A 114 23.07 -8.08 33.86
CA ILE A 114 24.39 -8.55 34.35
C ILE A 114 24.62 -8.05 35.78
N LYS A 115 24.14 -6.84 36.13
CA LYS A 115 24.20 -6.31 37.51
C LYS A 115 23.37 -7.16 38.48
N GLY A 116 22.25 -7.72 38.02
CA GLY A 116 21.43 -8.67 38.78
C GLY A 116 22.04 -10.08 38.95
N GLY A 117 23.26 -10.32 38.42
CA GLY A 117 23.98 -11.59 38.54
C GLY A 117 23.88 -12.52 37.32
N ALA A 118 23.25 -12.08 36.23
CA ALA A 118 23.26 -12.84 34.98
C ALA A 118 24.66 -12.91 34.36
N LYS A 119 24.99 -14.04 33.71
CA LYS A 119 26.24 -14.19 32.95
C LYS A 119 26.10 -13.77 31.49
N LYS A 120 24.94 -14.05 30.88
CA LYS A 120 24.63 -13.79 29.46
C LYS A 120 23.21 -13.28 29.27
N VAL A 121 23.00 -12.48 28.22
CA VAL A 121 21.67 -11.97 27.84
C VAL A 121 21.41 -12.19 26.35
N ILE A 122 20.24 -12.75 26.04
CA ILE A 122 19.77 -13.05 24.69
C ILE A 122 18.53 -12.21 24.43
N ILE A 123 18.68 -11.16 23.63
CA ILE A 123 17.61 -10.26 23.22
C ILE A 123 16.77 -10.97 22.15
N SER A 124 15.49 -11.21 22.44
CA SER A 124 14.53 -11.88 21.54
C SER A 124 13.93 -10.94 20.48
N ALA A 125 14.67 -9.90 20.07
CA ALA A 125 14.30 -8.95 19.03
C ALA A 125 15.57 -8.37 18.36
N PRO A 126 15.47 -7.74 17.18
CA PRO A 126 16.62 -7.11 16.53
C PRO A 126 17.24 -6.03 17.41
N SER A 127 18.56 -6.08 17.57
CA SER A 127 19.33 -5.04 18.25
C SER A 127 19.98 -4.08 17.25
N LYS A 128 20.17 -2.83 17.69
CA LYS A 128 20.92 -1.83 16.91
C LYS A 128 22.42 -2.12 16.94
N ASP A 129 22.91 -2.48 18.11
CA ASP A 129 24.31 -2.44 18.56
C ASP A 129 24.81 -3.78 19.14
N ALA A 130 23.94 -4.63 19.71
CA ALA A 130 24.34 -6.00 20.07
C ALA A 130 24.51 -6.86 18.79
N PRO A 131 25.54 -7.75 18.75
CA PRO A 131 25.74 -8.64 17.62
C PRO A 131 24.55 -9.59 17.46
N MET A 132 24.14 -9.78 16.20
CA MET A 132 23.03 -10.67 15.84
C MET A 132 23.54 -11.99 15.32
N PHE A 133 22.92 -13.07 15.77
CA PHE A 133 23.20 -14.43 15.33
C PHE A 133 21.89 -15.07 14.84
N VAL A 134 21.98 -15.79 13.72
CA VAL A 134 20.93 -16.66 13.21
C VAL A 134 21.50 -18.06 13.04
N VAL A 135 20.79 -19.05 13.58
CA VAL A 135 21.22 -20.45 13.57
C VAL A 135 21.13 -21.05 12.16
N GLY A 136 22.17 -21.78 11.76
CA GLY A 136 22.35 -22.29 10.39
C GLY A 136 22.96 -21.25 9.43
N VAL A 137 23.38 -20.08 9.93
CA VAL A 137 23.84 -18.95 9.12
C VAL A 137 25.20 -18.45 9.59
N ASN A 138 25.27 -17.89 10.81
CA ASN A 138 26.49 -17.27 11.34
C ASN A 138 26.75 -17.58 12.82
N GLU A 139 26.08 -18.56 13.41
CA GLU A 139 26.27 -18.97 14.80
C GLU A 139 27.73 -19.35 15.15
N LYS A 140 28.51 -19.76 14.14
CA LYS A 140 29.92 -20.15 14.27
C LYS A 140 30.85 -18.96 14.48
N GLU A 141 30.39 -17.73 14.24
CA GLU A 141 31.11 -16.48 14.49
C GLU A 141 30.98 -16.03 15.96
N TYR A 142 30.14 -16.70 16.76
CA TYR A 142 29.97 -16.37 18.18
C TYR A 142 31.23 -16.71 18.99
N THR A 143 31.65 -15.80 19.87
CA THR A 143 32.78 -16.00 20.79
C THR A 143 32.37 -15.83 22.27
N PRO A 144 32.81 -16.70 23.20
CA PRO A 144 32.29 -16.72 24.58
C PRO A 144 32.58 -15.51 25.47
N ASP A 145 33.36 -14.53 25.02
CA ASP A 145 33.51 -13.21 25.65
C ASP A 145 32.27 -12.32 25.43
N ILE A 146 31.54 -12.48 24.32
CA ILE A 146 30.35 -11.69 24.00
C ILE A 146 29.25 -11.99 25.02
N ALA A 147 28.98 -11.05 25.93
CA ALA A 147 28.02 -11.21 27.02
C ALA A 147 26.54 -11.01 26.61
N ILE A 148 26.30 -10.22 25.57
CA ILE A 148 24.96 -9.77 25.16
C ILE A 148 24.82 -9.95 23.66
N VAL A 149 23.77 -10.64 23.24
CA VAL A 149 23.50 -10.97 21.83
C VAL A 149 22.03 -10.73 21.49
N SER A 150 21.72 -10.68 20.19
CA SER A 150 20.35 -10.65 19.68
C SER A 150 20.09 -11.85 18.76
N ASN A 151 18.92 -12.49 18.92
CA ASN A 151 18.46 -13.57 18.04
C ASN A 151 17.80 -13.04 16.74
N ALA A 152 18.08 -11.78 16.38
CA ALA A 152 17.46 -11.03 15.29
C ALA A 152 15.91 -10.98 15.41
N SER A 153 15.18 -11.13 14.30
CA SER A 153 13.71 -11.25 14.29
C SER A 153 13.29 -12.59 13.69
N CYS A 154 12.06 -13.01 13.95
CA CYS A 154 11.43 -14.16 13.28
C CYS A 154 11.55 -14.08 11.73
N THR A 155 11.23 -12.94 11.11
CA THR A 155 11.40 -12.73 9.66
C THR A 155 12.87 -12.84 9.22
N THR A 156 13.85 -12.41 10.04
CA THR A 156 15.28 -12.58 9.72
C THR A 156 15.70 -14.05 9.80
N ASN A 157 15.18 -14.80 10.79
CA ASN A 157 15.43 -16.24 10.93
C ASN A 157 14.79 -17.06 9.80
N CYS A 158 13.67 -16.59 9.23
CA CYS A 158 13.11 -17.18 8.00
C CYS A 158 13.93 -16.82 6.76
N LEU A 159 14.27 -15.55 6.57
CA LEU A 159 14.89 -15.06 5.34
C LEU A 159 16.37 -15.44 5.20
N ALA A 160 17.16 -15.44 6.29
CA ALA A 160 18.60 -15.60 6.20
C ALA A 160 19.05 -17.02 5.76
N PRO A 161 18.46 -18.14 6.24
CA PRO A 161 18.79 -19.48 5.74
C PRO A 161 18.47 -19.64 4.24
N LEU A 162 17.30 -19.14 3.80
CA LEU A 162 16.93 -19.16 2.38
C LEU A 162 17.90 -18.32 1.53
N ALA A 163 18.18 -17.08 1.95
CA ALA A 163 19.10 -16.20 1.25
C ALA A 163 20.54 -16.74 1.21
N LYS A 164 20.97 -17.47 2.26
CA LYS A 164 22.27 -18.17 2.28
C LYS A 164 22.36 -19.21 1.18
N VAL A 165 21.41 -20.16 1.09
CA VAL A 165 21.43 -21.22 0.06
C VAL A 165 21.47 -20.62 -1.35
N ILE A 166 20.63 -19.62 -1.62
CA ILE A 166 20.55 -18.96 -2.92
C ILE A 166 21.84 -18.21 -3.25
N ASN A 167 22.40 -17.47 -2.29
CA ASN A 167 23.66 -16.75 -2.50
C ASN A 167 24.84 -17.71 -2.73
N ASP A 168 24.95 -18.77 -1.95
CA ASP A 168 26.08 -19.70 -2.00
C ASP A 168 26.08 -20.57 -3.27
N ARG A 169 24.90 -20.87 -3.85
CA ARG A 169 24.76 -21.67 -5.07
C ARG A 169 24.67 -20.85 -6.36
N PHE A 170 24.06 -19.66 -6.31
CA PHE A 170 23.70 -18.87 -7.50
C PHE A 170 24.15 -17.40 -7.45
N GLY A 171 24.54 -16.88 -6.28
CA GLY A 171 24.87 -15.46 -6.07
C GLY A 171 23.63 -14.57 -6.12
N ILE A 172 23.39 -13.77 -5.08
CA ILE A 172 22.36 -12.73 -5.11
C ILE A 172 23.03 -11.42 -5.54
N VAL A 173 22.49 -10.76 -6.57
CA VAL A 173 22.93 -9.42 -6.98
C VAL A 173 22.17 -8.35 -6.18
N GLU A 174 20.84 -8.45 -6.17
CA GLU A 174 19.94 -7.57 -5.42
C GLU A 174 18.61 -8.31 -5.14
N GLY A 175 17.87 -7.87 -4.12
CA GLY A 175 16.55 -8.43 -3.82
C GLY A 175 15.67 -7.57 -2.93
N LEU A 176 14.36 -7.73 -3.12
CA LEU A 176 13.32 -7.12 -2.32
C LEU A 176 12.50 -8.21 -1.63
N MET A 177 12.27 -8.02 -0.33
CA MET A 177 11.45 -8.90 0.49
C MET A 177 10.14 -8.22 0.90
N THR A 178 9.04 -8.95 0.79
CA THR A 178 7.79 -8.63 1.48
C THR A 178 7.50 -9.76 2.46
N THR A 179 7.15 -9.43 3.71
CA THR A 179 6.56 -10.43 4.61
C THR A 179 5.08 -10.15 4.81
N VAL A 180 4.25 -11.14 4.51
CA VAL A 180 2.84 -11.14 4.92
C VAL A 180 2.82 -11.81 6.29
N HIS A 181 2.56 -11.00 7.31
CA HIS A 181 2.89 -11.35 8.70
C HIS A 181 1.64 -11.32 9.56
N SER A 182 1.47 -12.30 10.44
CA SER A 182 0.40 -12.29 11.44
C SER A 182 0.46 -11.07 12.36
N ILE A 183 -0.68 -10.76 12.99
CA ILE A 183 -0.78 -9.70 14.00
C ILE A 183 0.10 -10.04 15.22
N THR A 184 0.51 -9.01 15.96
CA THR A 184 1.31 -9.16 17.18
C THR A 184 0.74 -8.29 18.29
N ALA A 185 1.22 -8.49 19.52
CA ALA A 185 0.84 -7.68 20.69
C ALA A 185 1.11 -6.16 20.56
N THR A 186 1.80 -5.71 19.49
CA THR A 186 2.02 -4.28 19.22
C THR A 186 0.86 -3.59 18.50
N GLN A 187 0.07 -4.33 17.71
CA GLN A 187 -1.10 -3.80 17.01
C GLN A 187 -2.30 -3.61 17.96
N LYS A 188 -3.35 -2.92 17.50
CA LYS A 188 -4.56 -2.61 18.30
C LYS A 188 -5.75 -3.44 17.85
N THR A 189 -6.61 -3.84 18.80
CA THR A 189 -7.86 -4.57 18.50
C THR A 189 -8.86 -3.69 17.73
N VAL A 190 -8.96 -2.43 18.14
CA VAL A 190 -9.72 -1.35 17.48
C VAL A 190 -8.79 -0.18 17.17
N ASP A 191 -9.22 0.77 16.34
CA ASP A 191 -8.44 1.97 16.03
C ASP A 191 -8.04 2.74 17.30
N GLY A 192 -6.75 2.99 17.48
CA GLY A 192 -6.20 3.59 18.69
C GLY A 192 -4.76 4.13 18.54
N PRO A 193 -4.25 4.84 19.55
CA PRO A 193 -2.99 5.57 19.43
C PRO A 193 -1.77 4.65 19.31
N SER A 194 -0.93 4.95 18.32
CA SER A 194 0.39 4.35 18.10
C SER A 194 1.34 5.40 17.53
N SER A 195 2.03 6.14 18.39
CA SER A 195 2.79 7.34 18.01
C SER A 195 4.00 7.09 17.10
N LYS A 196 4.55 5.86 17.10
CA LYS A 196 5.74 5.47 16.30
C LYS A 196 5.41 4.69 15.02
N ASP A 197 4.20 4.13 14.92
CA ASP A 197 3.68 3.46 13.72
C ASP A 197 2.17 3.70 13.69
N TRP A 198 1.74 4.78 13.04
CA TRP A 198 0.33 5.17 12.97
C TRP A 198 -0.54 4.09 12.31
N ARG A 199 0.03 3.34 11.36
CA ARG A 199 -0.67 2.26 10.66
C ARG A 199 -0.89 1.07 11.60
N GLY A 200 0.11 0.73 12.43
CA GLY A 200 -0.02 -0.23 13.52
C GLY A 200 -1.04 0.15 14.61
N GLY A 201 -1.52 1.40 14.63
CA GLY A 201 -2.63 1.85 15.46
C GLY A 201 -4.02 1.45 14.95
N ARG A 202 -4.15 0.96 13.72
CA ARG A 202 -5.45 0.57 13.13
C ARG A 202 -5.89 -0.83 13.60
N ALA A 203 -7.21 -1.06 13.57
CA ALA A 203 -7.85 -2.31 13.98
C ALA A 203 -7.27 -3.55 13.25
N ALA A 204 -6.51 -4.38 13.98
CA ALA A 204 -5.65 -5.41 13.41
C ALA A 204 -6.41 -6.56 12.74
N SER A 205 -7.59 -6.92 13.26
CA SER A 205 -8.42 -8.01 12.73
C SER A 205 -9.22 -7.63 11.47
N PHE A 206 -9.15 -6.38 11.02
CA PHE A 206 -9.93 -5.86 9.89
C PHE A 206 -9.08 -5.29 8.75
N ASN A 207 -7.78 -5.10 8.96
CA ASN A 207 -6.92 -4.37 8.01
C ASN A 207 -5.74 -5.22 7.53
N ILE A 208 -5.36 -5.02 6.26
CA ILE A 208 -4.02 -5.30 5.78
C ILE A 208 -3.18 -4.05 6.06
N ILE A 209 -2.27 -4.11 7.03
CA ILE A 209 -1.53 -2.95 7.55
C ILE A 209 -0.08 -2.95 7.05
N PRO A 210 0.30 -2.07 6.09
CA PRO A 210 1.69 -2.00 5.63
C PRO A 210 2.58 -1.34 6.68
N SER A 211 3.66 -2.02 7.08
CA SER A 211 4.61 -1.60 8.12
C SER A 211 6.06 -1.75 7.63
N SER A 212 6.96 -0.91 8.12
CA SER A 212 8.39 -0.99 7.81
C SER A 212 9.06 -2.13 8.57
N THR A 213 9.95 -2.90 7.93
CA THR A 213 10.75 -3.93 8.60
C THR A 213 12.24 -3.76 8.37
N GLY A 214 13.02 -3.93 9.44
CA GLY A 214 14.48 -4.01 9.36
C GLY A 214 15.00 -5.39 8.96
N ALA A 215 14.14 -6.42 8.87
CA ALA A 215 14.56 -7.81 8.81
C ALA A 215 15.46 -8.15 7.61
N ALA A 216 15.13 -7.69 6.41
CA ALA A 216 15.97 -7.90 5.22
C ALA A 216 17.32 -7.17 5.30
N LYS A 217 17.36 -5.98 5.92
CA LYS A 217 18.64 -5.27 6.19
C LYS A 217 19.47 -5.99 7.26
N ALA A 218 18.83 -6.65 8.23
CA ALA A 218 19.50 -7.47 9.23
C ALA A 218 20.13 -8.74 8.63
N VAL A 219 19.64 -9.26 7.50
CA VAL A 219 20.32 -10.33 6.75
C VAL A 219 21.73 -9.88 6.33
N GLY A 220 21.90 -8.63 5.90
CA GLY A 220 23.21 -8.06 5.59
C GLY A 220 24.18 -7.94 6.79
N LYS A 221 23.70 -8.07 8.03
CA LYS A 221 24.53 -8.14 9.24
C LYS A 221 24.96 -9.58 9.58
N VAL A 222 24.13 -10.58 9.31
CA VAL A 222 24.44 -12.01 9.56
C VAL A 222 25.02 -12.73 8.34
N LEU A 223 24.88 -12.15 7.15
CA LEU A 223 25.51 -12.57 5.90
C LEU A 223 26.16 -11.32 5.27
N PRO A 224 27.40 -10.96 5.65
CA PRO A 224 28.06 -9.74 5.18
C PRO A 224 28.14 -9.62 3.65
N ALA A 225 28.21 -10.74 2.91
CA ALA A 225 28.17 -10.78 1.45
C ALA A 225 26.86 -10.26 0.82
N LEU A 226 25.79 -10.14 1.63
CA LEU A 226 24.48 -9.61 1.26
C LEU A 226 24.22 -8.19 1.80
N ASN A 227 25.21 -7.57 2.45
CA ASN A 227 25.08 -6.21 2.96
C ASN A 227 24.78 -5.22 1.81
N GLY A 228 23.75 -4.39 1.99
CA GLY A 228 23.25 -3.47 0.95
C GLY A 228 22.48 -4.11 -0.20
N LYS A 229 22.47 -5.44 -0.35
CA LYS A 229 21.78 -6.15 -1.45
C LYS A 229 20.31 -6.46 -1.18
N LEU A 230 19.92 -6.56 0.10
CA LEU A 230 18.56 -6.93 0.52
C LEU A 230 17.90 -5.82 1.37
N THR A 231 16.65 -5.50 1.04
CA THR A 231 15.75 -4.66 1.85
C THR A 231 14.30 -5.12 1.66
N GLY A 232 13.36 -4.62 2.46
CA GLY A 232 11.97 -5.08 2.38
C GLY A 232 10.96 -4.31 3.19
N MET A 233 9.70 -4.76 3.11
CA MET A 233 8.56 -4.26 3.89
C MET A 233 7.74 -5.41 4.49
N ALA A 234 6.74 -5.09 5.31
CA ALA A 234 5.79 -6.04 5.85
C ALA A 234 4.35 -5.58 5.60
N PHE A 235 3.42 -6.53 5.46
CA PHE A 235 1.99 -6.31 5.62
C PHE A 235 1.52 -7.14 6.82
N ARG A 236 0.99 -6.51 7.86
CA ARG A 236 0.26 -7.24 8.91
C ARG A 236 -1.10 -7.63 8.37
N VAL A 237 -1.52 -8.87 8.56
CA VAL A 237 -2.82 -9.38 8.10
C VAL A 237 -3.60 -10.02 9.26
N PRO A 238 -4.94 -10.17 9.17
CA PRO A 238 -5.80 -10.69 10.25
C PRO A 238 -5.63 -12.18 10.65
N THR A 239 -4.41 -12.72 10.61
CA THR A 239 -4.05 -14.04 11.14
C THR A 239 -3.34 -13.90 12.48
N VAL A 240 -3.55 -14.86 13.39
CA VAL A 240 -3.09 -14.78 14.80
C VAL A 240 -1.66 -15.29 15.02
N ASP A 241 -1.18 -16.19 14.16
CA ASP A 241 0.19 -16.68 14.12
C ASP A 241 0.49 -17.32 12.75
N VAL A 242 1.75 -17.70 12.52
CA VAL A 242 2.36 -18.03 11.23
C VAL A 242 2.42 -16.84 10.27
N SER A 243 3.53 -16.74 9.57
CA SER A 243 3.84 -15.68 8.61
C SER A 243 4.57 -16.26 7.40
N VAL A 244 4.64 -15.47 6.32
CA VAL A 244 5.33 -15.87 5.09
C VAL A 244 6.24 -14.76 4.58
N VAL A 245 7.37 -15.17 4.00
CA VAL A 245 8.32 -14.33 3.26
C VAL A 245 8.14 -14.57 1.76
N ASP A 246 7.91 -13.49 1.01
CA ASP A 246 8.13 -13.38 -0.43
C ASP A 246 9.50 -12.71 -0.63
N LEU A 247 10.46 -13.46 -1.16
CA LEU A 247 11.78 -12.97 -1.55
C LEU A 247 11.86 -12.92 -3.08
N THR A 248 11.87 -11.72 -3.64
CA THR A 248 12.09 -11.49 -5.07
C THR A 248 13.54 -11.06 -5.29
N VAL A 249 14.33 -11.87 -6.00
CA VAL A 249 15.79 -11.70 -6.16
C VAL A 249 16.23 -11.78 -7.61
N ARG A 250 17.29 -11.03 -7.93
CA ARG A 250 18.07 -11.19 -9.15
C ARG A 250 19.34 -12.01 -8.87
N LEU A 251 19.48 -13.12 -9.58
CA LEU A 251 20.60 -14.06 -9.45
C LEU A 251 21.77 -13.67 -10.36
N GLU A 252 22.99 -13.92 -9.91
CA GLU A 252 24.22 -13.69 -10.68
C GLU A 252 24.44 -14.81 -11.70
N LYS A 253 24.45 -16.05 -11.23
CA LYS A 253 24.45 -17.26 -12.06
C LYS A 253 23.00 -17.60 -12.46
N SER A 254 22.78 -17.82 -13.75
CA SER A 254 21.49 -18.27 -14.25
C SER A 254 21.14 -19.67 -13.75
N ALA A 255 19.89 -19.89 -13.36
CA ALA A 255 19.35 -21.17 -12.93
C ALA A 255 17.87 -21.29 -13.28
N SER A 256 17.43 -22.50 -13.62
CA SER A 256 16.02 -22.86 -13.70
C SER A 256 15.38 -22.93 -12.30
N TYR A 257 14.06 -22.81 -12.24
CA TYR A 257 13.34 -22.93 -10.96
C TYR A 257 13.49 -24.33 -10.33
N ASP A 258 13.65 -25.38 -11.14
CA ASP A 258 13.90 -26.74 -10.66
C ASP A 258 15.29 -26.90 -10.03
N GLU A 259 16.33 -26.31 -10.60
CA GLU A 259 17.67 -26.27 -9.98
C GLU A 259 17.67 -25.52 -8.65
N ILE A 260 16.89 -24.43 -8.54
CA ILE A 260 16.74 -23.66 -7.31
C ILE A 260 16.01 -24.50 -6.24
N LYS A 261 14.90 -25.15 -6.60
CA LYS A 261 14.18 -26.08 -5.72
C LYS A 261 15.09 -27.22 -5.24
N ALA A 262 15.87 -27.81 -6.14
CA ALA A 262 16.80 -28.89 -5.80
C ALA A 262 17.88 -28.45 -4.80
N ALA A 263 18.48 -27.27 -5.01
CA ALA A 263 19.46 -26.70 -4.09
C ALA A 263 18.88 -26.41 -2.69
N ILE A 264 17.64 -25.89 -2.62
CA ILE A 264 16.96 -25.67 -1.33
C ILE A 264 16.63 -26.99 -0.65
N LYS A 265 16.15 -28.00 -1.40
CA LYS A 265 15.85 -29.32 -0.87
C LYS A 265 17.10 -30.00 -0.30
N GLU A 266 18.19 -30.03 -1.07
CA GLU A 266 19.51 -30.55 -0.66
C GLU A 266 19.97 -29.97 0.68
N GLU A 267 19.96 -28.64 0.82
CA GLU A 267 20.42 -28.00 2.06
C GLU A 267 19.42 -28.16 3.22
N SER A 268 18.11 -28.26 2.94
CA SER A 268 17.07 -28.54 3.97
C SER A 268 17.13 -29.97 4.52
N GLU A 269 17.54 -30.94 3.70
CA GLU A 269 17.75 -32.34 4.09
C GLU A 269 19.16 -32.58 4.66
N GLY A 270 20.12 -31.74 4.27
CA GLY A 270 21.52 -31.74 4.68
C GLY A 270 21.87 -30.71 5.76
N SER A 271 22.63 -29.66 5.40
CA SER A 271 23.34 -28.81 6.37
C SER A 271 22.43 -27.93 7.24
N LEU A 272 21.23 -27.59 6.75
CA LEU A 272 20.23 -26.75 7.42
C LEU A 272 19.06 -27.57 7.99
N LYS A 273 19.24 -28.88 8.18
CA LYS A 273 18.18 -29.77 8.68
C LYS A 273 17.62 -29.31 10.03
N GLY A 274 16.30 -29.15 10.08
CA GLY A 274 15.58 -28.59 11.23
C GLY A 274 15.88 -27.11 11.49
N ILE A 275 16.24 -26.35 10.45
CA ILE A 275 16.25 -24.87 10.38
C ILE A 275 15.48 -24.47 9.13
N LEU A 276 15.92 -24.98 7.97
CA LEU A 276 15.24 -24.85 6.68
C LEU A 276 14.43 -26.13 6.42
N GLY A 277 13.19 -25.97 5.99
CA GLY A 277 12.34 -27.02 5.45
C GLY A 277 12.06 -26.81 3.98
N TYR A 278 11.58 -27.87 3.32
CA TYR A 278 11.10 -27.88 1.95
C TYR A 278 9.71 -28.54 1.96
N VAL A 279 8.75 -27.97 1.25
CA VAL A 279 7.44 -28.58 0.97
C VAL A 279 7.05 -28.39 -0.50
N ASP A 280 6.47 -29.42 -1.09
CA ASP A 280 5.87 -29.44 -2.44
C ASP A 280 4.37 -29.82 -2.41
N GLU A 281 3.76 -29.74 -1.23
CA GLU A 281 2.33 -29.91 -0.97
C GLU A 281 1.59 -28.56 -1.00
N ASP A 282 0.28 -28.58 -1.27
CA ASP A 282 -0.55 -27.37 -1.40
C ASP A 282 -1.06 -26.88 -0.03
N LEU A 283 -0.14 -26.41 0.80
CA LEU A 283 -0.36 -26.03 2.22
C LEU A 283 -0.70 -24.54 2.40
N VAL A 284 -1.26 -24.20 3.57
CA VAL A 284 -1.61 -22.83 3.99
C VAL A 284 -1.08 -22.50 5.40
N SER A 285 -1.26 -21.26 5.86
CA SER A 285 -0.63 -20.76 7.09
C SER A 285 -0.92 -21.61 8.34
N THR A 286 -2.12 -22.17 8.49
CA THR A 286 -2.48 -22.98 9.66
C THR A 286 -1.71 -24.29 9.77
N ASP A 287 -1.18 -24.81 8.65
CA ASP A 287 -0.52 -26.11 8.61
C ASP A 287 0.90 -26.06 9.21
N PHE A 288 1.43 -24.84 9.39
CA PHE A 288 2.74 -24.58 10.01
C PHE A 288 2.64 -24.14 11.49
N LEU A 289 1.44 -24.17 12.09
CA LEU A 289 1.27 -23.83 13.51
C LEU A 289 2.01 -24.83 14.40
N GLY A 290 2.95 -24.34 15.20
CA GLY A 290 3.82 -25.16 16.04
C GLY A 290 4.98 -25.82 15.26
N ASP A 291 5.26 -25.41 14.02
CA ASP A 291 6.45 -25.89 13.30
C ASP A 291 7.73 -25.35 13.97
N ASN A 292 8.65 -26.26 14.26
CA ASN A 292 9.92 -25.96 14.93
C ASN A 292 10.96 -25.29 14.02
N ARG A 293 10.74 -25.28 12.69
CA ARG A 293 11.68 -24.77 11.69
C ARG A 293 11.63 -23.24 11.61
N SER A 294 12.77 -22.64 11.24
CA SER A 294 12.90 -21.19 11.10
C SER A 294 12.35 -20.67 9.77
N SER A 295 12.39 -21.51 8.74
CA SER A 295 12.04 -21.20 7.35
C SER A 295 11.54 -22.50 6.71
N ILE A 296 10.38 -22.50 6.04
CA ILE A 296 9.84 -23.65 5.31
C ILE A 296 9.54 -23.21 3.88
N PHE A 297 10.46 -23.50 2.96
CA PHE A 297 10.35 -23.10 1.57
C PHE A 297 9.21 -23.83 0.87
N ASP A 298 8.34 -23.05 0.23
CA ASP A 298 7.18 -23.50 -0.53
C ASP A 298 7.56 -23.59 -2.02
N ALA A 299 7.69 -24.81 -2.51
CA ALA A 299 8.14 -25.11 -3.86
C ALA A 299 7.09 -24.84 -4.95
N LYS A 300 5.82 -24.65 -4.59
CA LYS A 300 4.72 -24.40 -5.53
C LYS A 300 4.29 -22.93 -5.57
N ALA A 301 4.41 -22.21 -4.45
CA ALA A 301 4.03 -20.80 -4.37
C ALA A 301 5.07 -19.83 -4.97
N GLY A 302 6.33 -20.25 -5.14
CA GLY A 302 7.36 -19.46 -5.83
C GLY A 302 7.24 -19.53 -7.36
N ILE A 303 7.88 -18.57 -8.05
CA ILE A 303 7.83 -18.46 -9.52
C ILE A 303 9.10 -17.82 -10.09
N ALA A 304 9.58 -18.32 -11.22
CA ALA A 304 10.65 -17.68 -12.00
C ALA A 304 10.06 -16.88 -13.18
N LEU A 305 10.47 -15.62 -13.33
CA LEU A 305 10.15 -14.83 -14.53
C LEU A 305 11.12 -15.16 -15.68
N ASN A 306 12.39 -15.40 -15.33
CA ASN A 306 13.44 -15.89 -16.20
C ASN A 306 14.56 -16.49 -15.33
N ASN A 307 15.58 -17.09 -15.96
CA ASN A 307 16.65 -17.81 -15.27
C ASN A 307 17.51 -16.96 -14.32
N ASN A 308 17.36 -15.63 -14.31
CA ASN A 308 18.07 -14.72 -13.40
C ASN A 308 17.13 -13.91 -12.50
N PHE A 309 15.81 -14.06 -12.59
CA PHE A 309 14.86 -13.27 -11.79
C PHE A 309 13.72 -14.12 -11.26
N VAL A 310 13.73 -14.34 -9.93
CA VAL A 310 12.88 -15.33 -9.27
C VAL A 310 12.22 -14.78 -8.01
N LYS A 311 11.04 -15.31 -7.70
CA LYS A 311 10.29 -15.12 -6.46
C LYS A 311 10.28 -16.44 -5.69
N LEU A 312 10.73 -16.39 -4.45
CA LEU A 312 10.82 -17.53 -3.54
C LEU A 312 9.90 -17.28 -2.34
N VAL A 313 9.11 -18.28 -1.96
CA VAL A 313 8.15 -18.20 -0.87
C VAL A 313 8.62 -19.09 0.27
N SER A 314 8.58 -18.61 1.52
CA SER A 314 8.92 -19.41 2.70
C SER A 314 8.04 -19.07 3.89
N TRP A 315 7.38 -20.08 4.45
CA TRP A 315 6.56 -19.99 5.65
C TRP A 315 7.44 -20.03 6.90
N TYR A 316 6.92 -19.49 8.00
CA TYR A 316 7.53 -19.62 9.32
C TYR A 316 6.49 -19.38 10.43
N ASP A 317 6.48 -20.22 11.46
CA ASP A 317 5.81 -19.88 12.71
C ASP A 317 6.61 -18.77 13.40
N ASN A 318 6.00 -17.58 13.47
CA ASN A 318 6.69 -16.38 13.91
C ASN A 318 6.84 -16.30 15.44
N GLU A 319 6.21 -17.19 16.20
CA GLU A 319 6.39 -17.29 17.64
C GLU A 319 7.05 -18.61 18.06
N TRP A 320 6.53 -19.76 17.63
CA TRP A 320 7.02 -21.08 18.03
C TRP A 320 8.38 -21.42 17.40
N GLY A 321 8.50 -21.36 16.08
CA GLY A 321 9.77 -21.62 15.38
C GLY A 321 10.88 -20.68 15.86
N TYR A 322 10.55 -19.41 16.11
CA TYR A 322 11.47 -18.44 16.70
C TYR A 322 11.87 -18.78 18.15
N SER A 323 10.91 -19.17 18.99
CA SER A 323 11.16 -19.56 20.39
C SER A 323 11.94 -20.87 20.50
N ARG A 324 11.73 -21.82 19.58
CA ARG A 324 12.44 -23.11 19.53
C ARG A 324 13.91 -22.95 19.17
N VAL A 325 14.22 -22.11 18.18
CA VAL A 325 15.62 -21.74 17.85
C VAL A 325 16.31 -21.18 19.09
N GLN A 326 15.65 -20.28 19.82
CA GLN A 326 16.21 -19.62 21.00
C GLN A 326 16.47 -20.56 22.19
N SER A 327 15.80 -21.72 22.26
CA SER A 327 15.79 -22.57 23.45
C SER A 327 16.48 -23.92 23.27
N GLU A 328 16.34 -24.59 22.12
CA GLU A 328 17.18 -25.75 21.81
C GLU A 328 18.50 -25.32 21.19
N LYS A 329 18.52 -24.98 19.90
CA LYS A 329 19.79 -24.84 19.17
C LYS A 329 20.64 -23.66 19.65
N SER A 330 20.07 -22.54 20.07
CA SER A 330 20.86 -21.50 20.74
C SER A 330 21.48 -22.05 22.01
N THR A 331 20.71 -22.55 22.98
CA THR A 331 21.30 -23.13 24.20
C THR A 331 22.29 -24.27 23.92
N PHE A 332 22.10 -25.04 22.84
CA PHE A 332 23.00 -26.09 22.37
C PHE A 332 24.29 -25.56 21.73
N ILE A 333 24.24 -24.51 20.90
CA ILE A 333 25.42 -23.81 20.36
C ILE A 333 26.25 -23.23 21.51
N TRP A 334 25.56 -22.66 22.49
CA TRP A 334 26.18 -22.07 23.67
C TRP A 334 26.73 -23.15 24.62
N CYS A 335 26.10 -24.33 24.73
CA CYS A 335 26.70 -25.54 25.32
C CYS A 335 27.94 -26.01 24.54
N TRP A 336 27.85 -26.09 23.21
CA TRP A 336 28.91 -26.65 22.36
C TRP A 336 30.18 -25.79 22.41
N LEU A 337 30.05 -24.47 22.51
CA LEU A 337 31.18 -23.57 22.75
C LEU A 337 31.81 -23.73 24.16
N ILE A 338 31.02 -24.04 25.19
CA ILE A 338 31.55 -24.31 26.55
C ILE A 338 32.24 -25.68 26.62
N ILE A 339 31.72 -26.68 25.89
CA ILE A 339 32.37 -27.99 25.72
C ILE A 339 33.68 -27.84 24.93
N SER A 340 33.66 -27.09 23.83
CA SER A 340 34.84 -26.86 22.98
C SER A 340 35.96 -26.13 23.72
N ILE A 341 35.64 -25.18 24.60
CA ILE A 341 36.65 -24.52 25.46
C ILE A 341 37.14 -25.43 26.59
N SER A 342 36.32 -26.33 27.12
CA SER A 342 36.80 -27.33 28.08
C SER A 342 37.78 -28.31 27.44
N TRP A 343 37.55 -28.72 26.19
CA TRP A 343 38.42 -29.65 25.47
C TRP A 343 39.79 -29.06 25.07
N VAL A 344 39.90 -27.73 24.98
CA VAL A 344 41.19 -27.03 24.79
C VAL A 344 41.88 -26.73 26.12
N ARG A 345 41.16 -26.75 27.26
CA ARG A 345 41.71 -26.43 28.58
C ARG A 345 42.32 -27.65 29.32
N ASP A 346 41.91 -28.86 28.98
CA ASP A 346 42.51 -30.11 29.50
C ASP A 346 43.74 -30.62 28.71
N LYS A 347 44.31 -29.83 27.79
CA LYS A 347 45.63 -30.08 27.19
C LYS A 347 46.80 -29.32 27.82
N HIS A 348 46.57 -28.62 28.94
CA HIS A 348 47.63 -27.99 29.76
C HIS A 348 47.76 -28.61 31.16
N ARG A 349 47.51 -29.92 31.29
CA ARG A 349 47.69 -30.66 32.55
C ARG A 349 48.44 -31.99 32.46
N PHE A 350 49.23 -32.18 31.41
CA PHE A 350 50.39 -33.07 31.44
C PHE A 350 51.59 -32.33 30.83
N GLY A 351 52.76 -32.46 31.46
CA GLY A 351 54.04 -32.01 30.87
C GLY A 351 54.40 -32.89 29.67
N THR A 352 55.48 -32.71 28.94
CA THR A 352 56.68 -31.86 28.98
C THR A 352 57.51 -32.32 27.76
N GLU A 353 58.55 -31.58 27.37
CA GLU A 353 59.66 -32.05 26.50
C GLU A 353 59.42 -32.30 24.98
N SER A 354 59.83 -31.27 24.21
CA SER A 354 60.85 -31.38 23.14
C SER A 354 60.48 -31.72 21.67
N ALA A 355 61.43 -31.37 20.80
CA ALA A 355 61.64 -31.83 19.41
C ALA A 355 60.77 -31.28 18.25
N THR A 356 61.24 -30.13 17.73
CA THR A 356 61.35 -29.76 16.30
C THR A 356 61.14 -30.84 15.20
N SER A 357 60.33 -30.56 14.17
CA SER A 357 60.71 -30.53 12.71
C SER A 357 59.52 -30.47 11.71
N HIS A 358 59.81 -29.98 10.49
CA HIS A 358 58.95 -29.76 9.28
C HIS A 358 58.65 -31.08 8.47
N PRO A 359 57.98 -31.08 7.28
CA PRO A 359 56.65 -30.58 6.86
C PRO A 359 55.89 -31.67 6.01
N LEU A 360 55.02 -31.27 5.05
CA LEU A 360 54.26 -32.09 4.04
C LEU A 360 52.96 -32.74 4.60
N LEU A 361 51.78 -32.65 3.98
CA LEU A 361 51.46 -32.88 2.56
C LEU A 361 50.16 -32.16 2.14
N LEU A 362 50.11 -31.70 0.88
CA LEU A 362 48.95 -31.16 0.20
C LEU A 362 48.66 -32.06 -1.03
N SER A 363 47.39 -32.14 -1.45
CA SER A 363 46.87 -32.79 -2.69
C SER A 363 46.38 -34.25 -2.63
N VAL A 364 45.51 -34.57 -3.60
CA VAL A 364 44.83 -35.85 -3.94
C VAL A 364 43.88 -36.40 -2.85
N TYR A 365 42.59 -36.67 -3.07
CA TYR A 365 41.89 -37.13 -4.28
C TYR A 365 40.54 -36.46 -4.55
N ARG A 366 40.18 -36.39 -5.84
CA ARG A 366 38.85 -36.03 -6.37
C ARG A 366 38.57 -36.93 -7.59
N THR A 367 37.70 -37.94 -7.49
CA THR A 367 36.93 -38.61 -8.58
C THR A 367 36.32 -39.96 -8.13
N GLY A 368 35.17 -40.35 -8.70
CA GLY A 368 34.95 -41.76 -9.10
C GLY A 368 33.81 -42.60 -8.45
N MET A 369 32.63 -42.55 -9.09
CA MET A 369 31.82 -43.74 -9.48
C MET A 369 31.08 -44.68 -8.47
N THR A 370 29.74 -44.56 -8.50
CA THR A 370 28.70 -45.61 -8.77
C THR A 370 28.35 -46.78 -7.81
N MET A 371 27.02 -47.07 -7.81
CA MET A 371 26.28 -48.33 -7.56
C MET A 371 25.48 -48.50 -6.25
N LEU A 372 24.17 -48.73 -6.45
CA LEU A 372 23.16 -49.40 -5.60
C LEU A 372 23.38 -50.94 -5.62
N PRO A 373 22.57 -51.79 -4.93
CA PRO A 373 21.95 -51.68 -3.59
C PRO A 373 22.14 -52.97 -2.73
N SER A 374 21.50 -53.00 -1.55
CA SER A 374 21.09 -54.20 -0.76
C SER A 374 22.14 -55.04 -0.01
N LEU A 375 21.89 -55.33 1.29
CA LEU A 375 21.57 -56.68 1.81
C LEU A 375 21.54 -56.73 3.35
N HIS A 376 20.52 -57.41 3.90
CA HIS A 376 20.50 -57.93 5.27
C HIS A 376 21.36 -59.20 5.38
N PRO A 377 21.80 -59.57 6.60
CA PRO A 377 21.65 -60.99 6.98
C PRO A 377 21.24 -61.27 8.46
N PHE A 378 20.43 -62.34 8.63
CA PHE A 378 20.47 -63.41 9.66
C PHE A 378 20.76 -63.07 11.14
N GLN A 379 19.92 -63.35 12.16
CA GLN A 379 19.22 -64.57 12.65
C GLN A 379 19.78 -65.05 14.03
N LEU A 380 18.93 -65.79 14.76
CA LEU A 380 19.12 -66.67 15.95
C LEU A 380 18.57 -66.10 17.30
N VAL A 381 17.44 -66.60 17.86
CA VAL A 381 17.20 -67.90 18.60
C VAL A 381 17.64 -67.77 20.08
N LYS A 382 16.91 -68.14 21.15
CA LYS A 382 15.68 -68.94 21.46
C LYS A 382 14.97 -68.29 22.70
N ARG A 383 13.63 -68.38 22.91
CA ARG A 383 12.90 -69.33 23.81
C ARG A 383 13.60 -69.62 25.17
N ARG A 384 12.94 -69.79 26.33
CA ARG A 384 11.55 -70.16 26.76
C ARG A 384 11.49 -69.88 28.30
N GLU A 385 10.46 -70.04 29.13
CA GLU A 385 9.16 -70.74 29.09
C GLU A 385 8.25 -70.14 30.22
N GLU A 386 6.92 -70.08 30.00
CA GLU A 386 5.81 -70.53 30.90
C GLU A 386 5.77 -70.16 32.41
N ARG A 387 4.65 -69.93 33.11
CA ARG A 387 3.16 -70.06 32.91
C ARG A 387 2.48 -69.17 34.00
N SER A 388 1.16 -69.00 34.20
CA SER A 388 -0.11 -69.56 33.68
C SER A 388 -1.30 -68.59 33.97
N PHE A 389 -2.52 -68.99 33.58
CA PHE A 389 -3.83 -68.31 33.72
C PHE A 389 -4.71 -69.00 34.82
N PRO A 390 -5.91 -68.52 35.26
CA PRO A 390 -7.15 -68.11 34.51
C PRO A 390 -7.78 -66.78 35.02
N VAL A 391 -8.85 -66.14 34.52
CA VAL A 391 -10.18 -66.47 33.93
C VAL A 391 -10.65 -65.21 33.14
N GLU A 392 -11.42 -65.19 32.06
CA GLU A 392 -11.74 -66.09 30.93
C GLU A 392 -12.42 -65.29 29.78
N GLY A 393 -12.56 -65.90 28.59
CA GLY A 393 -13.56 -65.54 27.56
C GLY A 393 -13.20 -64.46 26.52
N THR A 394 -13.43 -64.62 25.21
CA THR A 394 -13.83 -65.83 24.43
C THR A 394 -13.34 -65.73 22.98
N LYS A 395 -12.68 -66.81 22.51
CA LYS A 395 -12.45 -67.30 21.12
C LYS A 395 -12.17 -66.33 19.94
N VAL A 396 -11.01 -66.57 19.34
CA VAL A 396 -10.56 -66.14 18.01
C VAL A 396 -11.34 -66.82 16.87
N LYS A 397 -11.56 -66.10 15.76
CA LYS A 397 -11.53 -66.69 14.40
C LYS A 397 -10.93 -65.70 13.39
N GLN A 398 -10.07 -66.22 12.53
CA GLN A 398 -9.35 -65.52 11.46
C GLN A 398 -10.14 -65.68 10.15
N ILE A 399 -10.55 -64.59 9.49
CA ILE A 399 -11.14 -64.59 8.14
C ILE A 399 -10.56 -63.40 7.34
N GLN A 400 -10.45 -63.59 6.02
CA GLN A 400 -9.84 -62.71 5.04
C GLN A 400 -10.62 -61.39 4.80
N PHE A 401 -9.95 -60.44 4.14
CA PHE A 401 -10.55 -59.25 3.53
C PHE A 401 -11.69 -59.61 2.56
N ASP A 402 -12.79 -58.88 2.65
CA ASP A 402 -13.77 -58.69 1.58
C ASP A 402 -14.17 -57.19 1.54
N PRO A 403 -13.85 -56.42 0.49
CA PRO A 403 -13.91 -54.96 0.53
C PRO A 403 -15.30 -54.41 0.18
N SER A 404 -16.34 -54.74 0.95
CA SER A 404 -17.70 -54.26 0.64
C SER A 404 -18.69 -54.09 1.83
N THR A 405 -18.26 -53.67 3.03
CA THR A 405 -19.23 -53.16 4.05
C THR A 405 -18.60 -52.28 5.13
N ALA A 406 -18.92 -50.98 5.10
CA ALA A 406 -18.74 -50.06 6.22
C ALA A 406 -19.88 -49.03 6.26
N LYS A 407 -21.12 -49.51 6.45
CA LYS A 407 -22.30 -48.66 6.63
C LYS A 407 -23.05 -49.09 7.89
N SER A 408 -23.17 -48.15 8.83
CA SER A 408 -24.05 -48.13 10.01
C SER A 408 -24.04 -49.34 10.97
N GLN A 409 -23.34 -49.20 12.09
CA GLN A 409 -23.79 -49.42 13.48
C GLN A 409 -22.58 -49.07 14.38
N PHE A 410 -22.59 -47.95 15.11
CA PHE A 410 -23.35 -47.85 16.35
C PHE A 410 -24.04 -46.49 16.52
N VAL A 411 -25.36 -46.49 16.33
CA VAL A 411 -26.25 -45.46 16.88
C VAL A 411 -26.92 -46.10 18.09
N GLU A 412 -26.54 -45.69 19.31
CA GLU A 412 -27.47 -45.59 20.47
C GLU A 412 -26.80 -44.98 21.72
N SER A 413 -26.42 -43.69 21.64
CA SER A 413 -26.17 -42.87 22.84
C SER A 413 -26.50 -41.38 22.67
N LEU A 414 -27.31 -41.03 21.66
CA LEU A 414 -27.86 -39.69 21.46
C LEU A 414 -29.36 -39.77 21.13
N ARG A 415 -30.17 -40.14 22.14
CA ARG A 415 -31.61 -39.84 22.16
C ARG A 415 -31.84 -38.60 23.03
N TRP A 416 -32.01 -37.44 22.39
CA TRP A 416 -32.93 -36.34 22.76
C TRP A 416 -32.87 -35.24 21.66
N LEU A 417 -33.61 -35.51 20.57
CA LEU A 417 -34.43 -34.64 19.70
C LEU A 417 -34.33 -33.08 19.79
N PRO A 418 -34.76 -32.33 18.74
CA PRO A 418 -34.71 -32.59 17.27
C PRO A 418 -34.22 -31.36 16.43
N TYR A 419 -33.51 -31.53 15.30
CA TYR A 419 -33.95 -31.40 13.87
C TYR A 419 -34.67 -30.07 13.49
N GLU A 420 -34.55 -29.48 12.29
CA GLU A 420 -34.32 -29.92 10.89
C GLU A 420 -33.45 -28.88 10.12
N ASN A 421 -32.81 -29.06 8.95
CA ASN A 421 -32.45 -30.21 8.09
C ASN A 421 -31.30 -29.80 7.12
N ILE A 422 -30.54 -30.77 6.58
CA ILE A 422 -29.63 -30.63 5.41
C ILE A 422 -29.70 -31.92 4.57
N HIS A 423 -29.72 -31.81 3.24
CA HIS A 423 -29.50 -32.95 2.33
C HIS A 423 -28.25 -32.74 1.48
N PHE A 424 -27.42 -33.79 1.37
CA PHE A 424 -26.29 -33.89 0.43
C PHE A 424 -26.63 -34.82 -0.73
N TYR A 425 -26.15 -34.47 -1.93
CA TYR A 425 -25.88 -35.41 -3.02
C TYR A 425 -24.47 -35.15 -3.56
N MET A 426 -23.79 -36.22 -3.98
CA MET A 426 -22.40 -36.19 -4.45
C MET A 426 -22.31 -36.89 -5.81
N GLY A 427 -21.61 -36.27 -6.76
CA GLY A 427 -21.35 -36.83 -8.09
C GLY A 427 -20.18 -36.08 -8.75
N ILE A 428 -19.29 -36.83 -9.39
CA ILE A 428 -18.06 -36.34 -10.04
C ILE A 428 -18.13 -36.78 -11.51
N ASP A 429 -17.97 -35.88 -12.49
CA ASP A 429 -16.69 -35.74 -13.22
C ASP A 429 -16.66 -34.67 -14.34
N ILE A 430 -15.43 -34.32 -14.73
CA ILE A 430 -14.88 -33.42 -15.77
C ILE A 430 -15.69 -33.18 -17.07
N SER A 431 -16.00 -31.90 -17.39
CA SER A 431 -15.30 -31.12 -18.45
C SER A 431 -15.93 -29.74 -18.76
N SER A 432 -15.05 -28.74 -18.91
CA SER A 432 -15.19 -27.33 -19.36
C SER A 432 -16.47 -26.85 -20.07
N PHE A 433 -17.01 -25.67 -19.68
CA PHE A 433 -16.95 -24.39 -20.43
C PHE A 433 -17.72 -23.24 -19.70
N TYR A 434 -17.35 -22.00 -20.04
CA TYR A 434 -17.78 -20.69 -19.48
C TYR A 434 -19.29 -20.46 -19.25
N PHE A 435 -19.66 -19.73 -18.17
CA PHE A 435 -20.02 -18.29 -18.18
C PHE A 435 -20.57 -17.83 -16.81
N TYR A 436 -20.16 -16.65 -16.32
CA TYR A 436 -20.73 -16.04 -15.11
C TYR A 436 -21.89 -15.11 -15.47
N PHE A 437 -23.06 -15.32 -14.85
CA PHE A 437 -24.03 -14.25 -14.61
C PHE A 437 -24.61 -14.39 -13.19
N SER A 438 -24.76 -13.24 -12.53
CA SER A 438 -25.28 -13.09 -11.17
C SER A 438 -26.80 -13.25 -11.15
N LEU A 439 -27.34 -13.80 -10.06
CA LEU A 439 -28.61 -13.34 -9.49
C LEU A 439 -28.66 -13.57 -7.97
N SER A 440 -29.35 -12.66 -7.30
CA SER A 440 -29.51 -12.50 -5.85
C SER A 440 -30.50 -13.48 -5.22
N ASN A 441 -30.36 -13.76 -3.91
CA ASN A 441 -31.52 -13.98 -3.04
C ASN A 441 -31.24 -13.76 -1.55
N GLU A 442 -32.34 -13.57 -0.83
CA GLU A 442 -32.61 -13.43 0.61
C GLU A 442 -33.04 -12.01 1.02
N GLU A 443 -34.32 -11.67 1.07
CA GLU A 443 -35.56 -12.25 1.67
C GLU A 443 -36.04 -11.43 2.87
N VAL A 444 -37.36 -11.38 3.00
CA VAL A 444 -38.10 -10.39 3.77
C VAL A 444 -38.57 -11.01 5.09
N LYS A 445 -38.50 -10.26 6.20
CA LYS A 445 -39.35 -10.52 7.37
C LYS A 445 -40.45 -9.47 7.47
N SER A 446 -41.68 -9.97 7.35
CA SER A 446 -42.92 -9.22 7.50
C SER A 446 -43.29 -9.03 8.97
N GLU A 447 -43.84 -7.86 9.31
CA GLU A 447 -44.60 -7.65 10.54
C GLU A 447 -46.00 -7.14 10.18
N VAL A 448 -47.01 -7.54 10.96
CA VAL A 448 -48.44 -7.44 10.59
C VAL A 448 -49.17 -6.63 11.66
N ILE A 449 -50.09 -5.72 11.26
CA ILE A 449 -51.44 -5.55 11.85
C ILE A 449 -52.30 -4.47 11.14
N ARG A 450 -53.40 -4.95 10.53
CA ARG A 450 -54.78 -4.40 10.39
C ARG A 450 -55.09 -2.95 9.95
N HIS A 451 -55.85 -2.91 8.84
CA HIS A 451 -57.26 -2.46 8.68
C HIS A 451 -57.57 -1.22 7.80
N ARG A 452 -58.43 -1.48 6.79
CA ARG A 452 -59.53 -0.64 6.23
C ARG A 452 -59.13 0.71 5.58
N ASP A 453 -59.71 1.16 4.47
CA ASP A 453 -61.03 0.88 3.86
C ASP A 453 -61.01 0.73 2.31
N THR A 454 -62.18 0.42 1.75
CA THR A 454 -62.50 0.19 0.33
C THR A 454 -62.60 1.46 -0.52
N HIS A 455 -62.36 1.37 -1.84
CA HIS A 455 -63.38 1.62 -2.90
C HIS A 455 -62.82 1.37 -4.33
N LEU A 456 -63.56 0.54 -5.07
CA LEU A 456 -64.05 0.67 -6.47
C LEU A 456 -63.55 1.89 -7.27
N VAL A 457 -63.25 1.78 -8.57
CA VAL A 457 -64.23 1.51 -9.68
C VAL A 457 -63.58 0.79 -10.88
N GLU A 458 -64.38 -0.03 -11.58
CA GLU A 458 -64.06 -0.71 -12.84
C GLU A 458 -64.16 0.21 -14.07
N SER A 459 -63.40 -0.06 -15.14
CA SER A 459 -63.96 -0.17 -16.50
C SER A 459 -62.93 -0.63 -17.54
N SER A 460 -63.37 -1.58 -18.36
CA SER A 460 -62.70 -2.10 -19.56
C SER A 460 -63.34 -1.52 -20.83
N ILE A 461 -62.56 -1.33 -21.90
CA ILE A 461 -62.94 -1.13 -23.32
C ILE A 461 -61.64 -0.69 -24.06
N SER A 462 -61.28 -1.04 -25.29
CA SER A 462 -61.41 -2.17 -26.22
C SER A 462 -60.70 -1.70 -27.51
N ASP A 463 -60.29 -2.59 -28.41
CA ASP A 463 -59.52 -2.23 -29.62
C ASP A 463 -60.22 -1.26 -30.58
N ILE A 464 -59.43 -0.42 -31.26
CA ILE A 464 -59.76 0.18 -32.57
C ILE A 464 -58.52 0.15 -33.47
N ASP A 465 -58.71 -0.40 -34.66
CA ASP A 465 -57.79 -0.39 -35.81
C ASP A 465 -58.41 0.50 -36.91
N PHE A 466 -57.62 1.21 -37.75
CA PHE A 466 -57.97 1.57 -39.15
C PHE A 466 -56.90 2.41 -39.89
N GLU A 467 -56.98 2.34 -41.22
CA GLU A 467 -56.05 2.81 -42.26
C GLU A 467 -55.77 4.33 -42.43
N SER A 468 -54.74 4.57 -43.25
CA SER A 468 -54.72 5.55 -44.36
C SER A 468 -54.32 7.01 -44.10
N LEU A 469 -53.17 7.40 -44.68
CA LEU A 469 -53.07 8.63 -45.47
C LEU A 469 -52.05 8.52 -46.63
N MET A 470 -52.56 8.59 -47.86
CA MET A 470 -51.77 8.58 -49.11
C MET A 470 -51.30 9.98 -49.55
N SER A 471 -50.09 10.08 -50.13
CA SER A 471 -49.58 11.13 -51.07
C SER A 471 -48.04 11.19 -50.96
N ARG A 472 -47.19 11.05 -52.00
CA ARG A 472 -47.28 11.27 -53.46
C ARG A 472 -46.13 10.54 -54.19
N ARG A 473 -46.39 10.04 -55.43
CA ARG A 473 -45.51 9.96 -56.65
C ARG A 473 -44.09 9.33 -56.54
N SER A 474 -43.54 8.60 -57.52
CA SER A 474 -44.07 8.01 -58.76
C SER A 474 -43.05 7.07 -59.45
N SER A 475 -43.43 5.80 -59.63
CA SER A 475 -43.34 4.98 -60.88
C SER A 475 -42.02 4.59 -61.58
N ARG A 476 -42.09 3.42 -62.26
CA ARG A 476 -41.16 2.75 -63.23
C ARG A 476 -40.11 1.82 -62.58
N SER A 477 -40.20 0.48 -62.67
CA SER A 477 -40.17 -0.48 -63.82
C SER A 477 -38.76 -0.65 -64.41
N LEU A 478 -38.22 -1.84 -64.76
CA LEU A 478 -38.86 -3.08 -65.27
C LEU A 478 -37.89 -4.30 -65.26
N SER A 479 -38.45 -5.53 -65.19
CA SER A 479 -38.01 -6.83 -65.79
C SER A 479 -36.63 -7.49 -65.57
N ARG A 480 -36.69 -8.76 -65.12
CA ARG A 480 -36.14 -10.04 -65.68
C ARG A 480 -34.66 -10.09 -66.16
N THR A 481 -33.85 -11.12 -65.87
CA THR A 481 -34.00 -12.55 -66.27
C THR A 481 -32.96 -13.45 -65.56
N MET A 482 -33.20 -14.77 -65.52
CA MET A 482 -32.23 -15.86 -65.22
C MET A 482 -32.12 -16.78 -66.47
N PRO A 483 -31.02 -17.53 -66.71
CA PRO A 483 -30.95 -18.91 -66.20
C PRO A 483 -29.55 -19.61 -66.00
N SER A 484 -29.61 -20.69 -65.21
CA SER A 484 -28.90 -22.01 -65.32
C SER A 484 -27.38 -22.22 -65.17
N PHE A 485 -27.03 -22.87 -64.03
CA PHE A 485 -26.22 -24.11 -63.86
C PHE A 485 -24.88 -24.35 -64.61
N SER A 486 -23.78 -24.50 -63.83
CA SER A 486 -23.05 -25.79 -63.71
C SER A 486 -22.00 -25.78 -62.56
N ARG A 487 -21.42 -26.96 -62.24
CA ARG A 487 -20.96 -27.40 -60.91
C ARG A 487 -19.51 -27.07 -60.49
N LEU A 488 -19.37 -26.90 -59.16
CA LEU A 488 -18.30 -27.37 -58.24
C LEU A 488 -16.99 -26.59 -57.99
N ARG A 489 -16.89 -26.15 -56.72
CA ARG A 489 -15.74 -26.18 -55.78
C ARG A 489 -14.60 -25.14 -55.84
N LEU A 490 -14.33 -24.65 -54.61
CA LEU A 490 -13.09 -24.13 -54.01
C LEU A 490 -12.80 -22.63 -54.05
N ARG A 491 -12.37 -22.15 -52.86
CA ARG A 491 -11.79 -20.84 -52.50
C ARG A 491 -12.74 -19.64 -52.52
N ALA A 492 -13.20 -19.26 -51.33
CA ALA A 492 -13.70 -17.91 -51.06
C ALA A 492 -12.50 -16.98 -50.81
N ALA A 493 -12.32 -16.01 -51.72
CA ALA A 493 -11.51 -14.82 -51.50
C ALA A 493 -12.16 -13.66 -52.28
N GLU A 494 -12.41 -12.56 -51.57
CA GLU A 494 -12.48 -11.16 -52.02
C GLU A 494 -13.25 -10.78 -53.31
N VAL A 495 -14.22 -9.87 -53.18
CA VAL A 495 -14.14 -8.45 -53.61
C VAL A 495 -15.54 -7.82 -53.71
N VAL A 496 -15.81 -6.91 -52.77
CA VAL A 496 -16.52 -5.62 -52.93
C VAL A 496 -17.79 -5.54 -53.81
N PHE A 497 -18.90 -5.12 -53.19
CA PHE A 497 -19.67 -4.00 -53.75
C PHE A 497 -19.98 -2.93 -52.69
N LYS A 498 -19.78 -1.67 -53.07
CA LYS A 498 -19.82 -0.50 -52.18
C LYS A 498 -21.26 -0.12 -51.85
N CYS A 499 -21.55 0.09 -50.57
CA CYS A 499 -22.51 1.12 -50.17
C CYS A 499 -21.74 2.27 -49.52
N HIS A 500 -21.60 3.39 -50.25
CA HIS A 500 -20.98 4.60 -49.72
C HIS A 500 -21.99 5.41 -48.90
N PHE A 501 -22.03 5.14 -47.60
CA PHE A 501 -22.34 6.19 -46.63
C PHE A 501 -21.10 6.38 -45.74
N ARG A 502 -20.61 7.63 -45.66
CA ARG A 502 -19.36 7.97 -44.97
C ARG A 502 -19.47 7.70 -43.46
N TRP A 503 -18.96 6.54 -43.03
CA TRP A 503 -18.22 6.49 -41.77
C TRP A 503 -16.76 6.83 -42.07
N GLN A 504 -16.43 8.13 -42.02
CA GLN A 504 -15.04 8.49 -41.76
C GLN A 504 -14.69 7.91 -40.38
N SER A 505 -13.58 7.17 -40.30
CA SER A 505 -13.07 6.69 -39.03
C SER A 505 -12.88 7.87 -38.09
N ARG A 506 -13.52 7.84 -36.90
CA ARG A 506 -13.46 8.90 -35.87
C ARG A 506 -12.07 9.02 -35.21
N SER A 507 -11.01 8.64 -35.90
CA SER A 507 -9.62 8.56 -35.44
C SER A 507 -8.83 9.87 -35.57
N CYS A 508 -9.39 10.95 -36.12
CA CYS A 508 -8.61 12.10 -36.62
C CYS A 508 -8.61 13.39 -35.76
N LEU A 509 -9.51 13.54 -34.76
CA LEU A 509 -9.77 14.85 -34.13
C LEU A 509 -8.56 15.58 -33.52
N SER A 510 -7.71 14.91 -32.74
CA SER A 510 -6.55 15.53 -32.07
C SER A 510 -5.28 15.56 -32.93
N THR A 511 -5.06 14.58 -33.80
CA THR A 511 -3.87 14.56 -34.68
C THR A 511 -3.87 15.67 -35.72
N CYS A 512 -5.05 16.19 -36.09
CA CYS A 512 -5.18 17.37 -36.96
C CYS A 512 -4.73 18.71 -36.32
N ILE A 513 -4.42 18.73 -35.01
CA ILE A 513 -3.91 19.94 -34.32
C ILE A 513 -2.45 20.21 -34.70
N VAL A 514 -1.67 19.16 -34.98
CA VAL A 514 -0.26 19.28 -35.37
C VAL A 514 -0.19 19.65 -36.85
N GLY A 515 0.18 20.90 -37.12
CA GLY A 515 0.42 21.40 -38.47
C GLY A 515 1.78 20.97 -39.04
N ASP A 516 2.21 21.61 -40.13
CA ASP A 516 3.46 21.30 -40.84
C ASP A 516 4.73 21.78 -40.11
N LYS A 517 4.59 22.29 -38.89
CA LYS A 517 5.70 22.66 -38.00
C LYS A 517 5.53 21.97 -36.64
N PRO A 518 6.61 21.51 -35.99
CA PRO A 518 6.51 20.96 -34.66
C PRO A 518 5.87 21.91 -33.65
N ILE A 519 4.99 21.39 -32.80
CA ILE A 519 4.34 22.11 -31.69
C ILE A 519 4.83 21.56 -30.34
N LEU A 520 4.94 22.40 -29.31
CA LEU A 520 5.34 21.96 -27.96
C LEU A 520 4.20 21.17 -27.30
N VAL A 521 4.53 20.21 -26.42
CA VAL A 521 3.52 19.36 -25.74
C VAL A 521 2.45 20.19 -25.00
N ARG A 522 2.84 21.21 -24.22
CA ARG A 522 1.89 22.12 -23.54
C ARG A 522 0.91 22.77 -24.51
N ASP A 523 1.39 23.27 -25.65
CA ASP A 523 0.58 24.03 -26.61
C ASP A 523 -0.38 23.10 -27.39
N PHE A 524 0.04 21.87 -27.67
CA PHE A 524 -0.84 20.81 -28.18
C PHE A 524 -1.92 20.43 -27.17
N VAL A 525 -1.55 20.19 -25.90
CA VAL A 525 -2.49 19.86 -24.82
C VAL A 525 -3.52 20.97 -24.65
N ARG A 526 -3.08 22.23 -24.62
CA ARG A 526 -3.96 23.41 -24.58
C ARG A 526 -4.94 23.43 -25.74
N SER A 527 -4.45 23.22 -26.97
CA SER A 527 -5.28 23.19 -28.19
C SER A 527 -6.23 21.98 -28.28
N ALA A 528 -5.91 20.89 -27.58
CA ALA A 528 -6.76 19.70 -27.50
C ALA A 528 -7.92 19.88 -26.52
N LEU A 529 -7.65 20.47 -25.35
CA LEU A 529 -8.60 20.64 -24.24
C LEU A 529 -9.54 21.84 -24.38
N TYR A 530 -9.01 22.97 -24.83
CA TYR A 530 -9.64 24.27 -24.63
C TYR A 530 -10.45 24.73 -25.84
N ASP A 531 -11.66 25.25 -25.60
CA ASP A 531 -12.47 25.97 -26.58
C ASP A 531 -12.78 27.41 -26.10
N PRO A 532 -12.59 28.43 -26.95
CA PRO A 532 -12.86 29.83 -26.60
C PRO A 532 -14.29 30.15 -26.12
N ASN A 533 -15.30 29.42 -26.59
CA ASN A 533 -16.70 29.71 -26.31
C ASN A 533 -17.22 28.95 -25.09
N GLN A 534 -16.81 27.69 -24.95
CA GLN A 534 -17.33 26.74 -23.95
C GLN A 534 -16.37 26.51 -22.77
N GLY A 535 -15.09 26.90 -22.89
CA GLY A 535 -14.07 26.69 -21.88
C GLY A 535 -13.31 25.36 -22.04
N TYR A 536 -12.77 24.86 -20.93
CA TYR A 536 -12.27 23.48 -20.85
C TYR A 536 -13.46 22.48 -20.89
N PHE A 537 -13.22 21.20 -21.17
CA PHE A 537 -14.26 20.13 -21.28
C PHE A 537 -15.27 20.31 -22.45
N SER A 538 -14.95 21.16 -23.42
CA SER A 538 -15.93 21.75 -24.35
C SER A 538 -16.57 20.83 -25.40
N LYS A 539 -15.91 19.75 -25.84
CA LYS A 539 -16.26 19.10 -27.12
C LYS A 539 -17.55 18.26 -27.07
N MET A 540 -18.25 18.27 -25.94
CA MET A 540 -19.63 17.78 -25.78
C MET A 540 -20.55 18.87 -25.20
N LEU A 541 -21.85 18.74 -25.44
CA LEU A 541 -22.86 19.72 -25.00
C LEU A 541 -22.98 19.75 -23.46
N GLY A 542 -22.77 20.92 -22.85
CA GLY A 542 -23.01 21.16 -21.42
C GLY A 542 -21.82 20.86 -20.49
N PRO A 543 -20.72 21.64 -20.54
CA PRO A 543 -19.46 21.28 -19.87
C PRO A 543 -19.49 21.31 -18.33
N VAL A 544 -20.32 22.16 -17.71
CA VAL A 544 -20.39 22.29 -16.24
C VAL A 544 -21.83 22.22 -15.75
N GLY A 545 -22.14 21.17 -14.99
CA GLY A 545 -23.43 20.97 -14.33
C GLY A 545 -23.81 22.08 -13.36
N GLN A 546 -25.11 22.34 -13.26
CA GLN A 546 -25.69 23.19 -12.22
C GLN A 546 -26.96 22.52 -11.70
N LEU A 547 -27.05 22.35 -10.39
CA LEU A 547 -28.22 21.79 -9.71
C LEU A 547 -29.21 22.91 -9.43
N GLU A 548 -30.51 22.68 -9.61
CA GLU A 548 -31.52 23.67 -9.20
C GLU A 548 -31.61 23.81 -7.67
N THR A 549 -31.36 22.72 -6.95
CA THR A 549 -31.49 22.68 -5.47
C THR A 549 -30.32 21.92 -4.82
N SER A 550 -29.98 22.29 -3.58
CA SER A 550 -28.98 21.58 -2.78
C SER A 550 -29.41 20.16 -2.42
N ILE A 551 -28.46 19.21 -2.47
CA ILE A 551 -28.68 17.84 -2.03
C ILE A 551 -29.04 17.82 -0.53
N ARG A 552 -30.16 17.18 -0.18
CA ARG A 552 -30.63 17.02 1.20
C ARG A 552 -29.99 15.78 1.84
N PHE A 553 -28.69 15.89 2.17
CA PHE A 553 -27.90 14.76 2.70
C PHE A 553 -28.57 14.03 3.85
N ASN A 554 -29.18 14.74 4.80
CA ASN A 554 -29.89 14.17 5.96
C ASN A 554 -31.15 13.34 5.61
N GLN A 555 -31.61 13.35 4.35
CA GLN A 555 -32.69 12.49 3.84
C GLN A 555 -32.15 11.22 3.16
N LEU A 556 -30.86 11.14 2.88
CA LEU A 556 -30.19 9.97 2.30
C LEU A 556 -29.73 9.02 3.42
N GLN A 557 -29.81 7.71 3.15
CA GLN A 557 -29.40 6.65 4.07
C GLN A 557 -28.12 5.98 3.54
N GLY A 558 -26.98 6.49 4.01
CA GLY A 558 -25.67 5.93 3.75
C GLY A 558 -25.13 6.15 2.35
N ARG A 559 -23.93 5.59 2.13
CA ARG A 559 -23.18 5.69 0.88
C ARG A 559 -23.92 5.14 -0.33
N VAL A 560 -24.67 4.04 -0.16
CA VAL A 560 -25.41 3.41 -1.27
C VAL A 560 -26.51 4.33 -1.80
N ALA A 561 -27.31 4.94 -0.91
CA ALA A 561 -28.36 5.88 -1.30
C ALA A 561 -27.78 7.15 -1.95
N TYR A 562 -26.65 7.67 -1.43
CA TYR A 562 -25.96 8.80 -2.03
C TYR A 562 -25.45 8.48 -3.45
N LEU A 563 -24.77 7.35 -3.65
CA LEU A 563 -24.27 6.96 -4.98
C LEU A 563 -25.41 6.69 -5.97
N GLN A 564 -26.55 6.16 -5.52
CA GLN A 564 -27.72 5.99 -6.36
C GLN A 564 -28.37 7.33 -6.73
N HIS A 565 -28.46 8.27 -5.78
CA HIS A 565 -28.92 9.64 -6.04
C HIS A 565 -28.00 10.35 -7.04
N LEU A 566 -26.67 10.24 -6.87
CA LEU A 566 -25.68 10.82 -7.75
C LEU A 566 -25.79 10.25 -9.19
N ARG A 567 -25.90 8.93 -9.35
CA ARG A 567 -26.14 8.31 -10.68
C ARG A 567 -27.42 8.81 -11.35
N ASN A 568 -28.47 9.04 -10.58
CA ASN A 568 -29.72 9.59 -11.11
C ASN A 568 -29.54 11.04 -11.59
N LEU A 569 -28.82 11.89 -10.83
CA LEU A 569 -28.50 13.25 -11.24
C LEU A 569 -27.71 13.28 -12.56
N TYR A 570 -26.62 12.51 -12.66
CA TYR A 570 -25.84 12.43 -13.91
C TYR A 570 -26.70 11.95 -15.09
N LYS A 571 -27.57 10.95 -14.89
CA LYS A 571 -28.49 10.45 -15.92
C LYS A 571 -29.58 11.47 -16.32
N GLN A 572 -29.99 12.36 -15.42
CA GLN A 572 -31.03 13.36 -15.67
C GLN A 572 -30.51 14.59 -16.42
N HIS A 573 -29.27 14.99 -16.17
CA HIS A 573 -28.71 16.24 -16.69
C HIS A 573 -27.90 16.10 -17.99
N ASP A 574 -27.55 14.88 -18.41
CA ASP A 574 -26.73 14.60 -19.61
C ASP A 574 -25.41 15.39 -19.66
N ILE A 575 -24.75 15.49 -18.51
CA ILE A 575 -23.49 16.22 -18.32
C ILE A 575 -22.34 15.28 -17.96
N SER A 576 -21.12 15.69 -18.30
CA SER A 576 -19.90 14.97 -17.95
C SER A 576 -19.52 15.09 -16.48
N TRP A 577 -19.75 16.24 -15.84
CA TRP A 577 -19.19 16.54 -14.50
C TRP A 577 -20.00 17.55 -13.68
N PHE A 578 -20.11 17.30 -12.36
CA PHE A 578 -20.50 18.27 -11.34
C PHE A 578 -19.29 18.54 -10.43
N THR A 579 -18.97 19.82 -10.19
CA THR A 579 -17.88 20.19 -9.28
C THR A 579 -18.25 19.95 -7.80
N PRO A 580 -17.26 19.78 -6.89
CA PRO A 580 -17.49 19.75 -5.45
C PRO A 580 -18.29 20.97 -4.94
N VAL A 581 -18.01 22.16 -5.46
CA VAL A 581 -18.77 23.39 -5.19
C VAL A 581 -20.27 23.17 -5.42
N GLU A 582 -20.63 22.59 -6.56
CA GLU A 582 -22.02 22.41 -6.97
C GLU A 582 -22.71 21.28 -6.18
N LEU A 583 -22.05 20.13 -6.00
CA LEU A 583 -22.59 18.97 -5.27
C LEU A 583 -22.85 19.28 -3.79
N PHE A 584 -22.01 20.10 -3.16
CA PHE A 584 -22.06 20.37 -1.72
C PHE A 584 -22.54 21.79 -1.38
N LYS A 585 -23.13 22.52 -2.33
CA LYS A 585 -23.61 23.90 -2.10
C LYS A 585 -24.68 23.98 -1.00
N PRO A 586 -24.66 25.02 -0.14
CA PRO A 586 -23.69 26.11 -0.09
C PRO A 586 -22.43 25.80 0.74
N TRP A 587 -22.36 24.63 1.38
CA TRP A 587 -21.45 24.34 2.49
C TRP A 587 -19.96 24.37 2.15
N TYR A 588 -19.59 23.96 0.93
CA TYR A 588 -18.20 24.02 0.44
C TYR A 588 -17.73 25.49 0.30
N ALA A 589 -18.53 26.33 -0.35
CA ALA A 589 -18.26 27.76 -0.50
C ALA A 589 -18.31 28.53 0.83
N TYR A 590 -19.18 28.11 1.78
CA TYR A 590 -19.20 28.68 3.12
C TYR A 590 -17.90 28.43 3.89
N GLY A 591 -17.27 27.25 3.74
CA GLY A 591 -15.95 26.99 4.33
C GLY A 591 -14.86 27.92 3.78
N ILE A 592 -14.90 28.21 2.47
CA ILE A 592 -13.98 29.16 1.82
C ILE A 592 -14.24 30.59 2.32
N ALA A 593 -15.50 31.00 2.43
CA ALA A 593 -15.88 32.31 2.96
C ALA A 593 -15.45 32.50 4.42
N GLU A 594 -15.61 31.48 5.27
CA GLU A 594 -15.14 31.50 6.67
C GLU A 594 -13.61 31.58 6.75
N ALA A 595 -12.88 30.81 5.93
CA ALA A 595 -11.42 30.88 5.86
C ALA A 595 -10.93 32.29 5.51
N ILE A 596 -11.56 32.95 4.52
CA ILE A 596 -11.31 34.35 4.17
C ILE A 596 -11.66 35.27 5.34
N MET A 597 -12.84 35.14 5.93
CA MET A 597 -13.32 36.03 7.01
C MET A 597 -12.46 35.95 8.28
N ARG A 598 -11.88 34.78 8.61
CA ARG A 598 -10.96 34.63 9.76
C ARG A 598 -9.55 35.17 9.51
N THR A 599 -9.13 35.35 8.26
CA THR A 599 -7.73 35.66 7.91
C THR A 599 -7.54 36.97 7.13
N ALA A 600 -8.61 37.57 6.63
CA ALA A 600 -8.59 38.86 5.97
C ALA A 600 -8.53 40.02 6.99
N ASN A 601 -7.77 41.07 6.68
CA ASN A 601 -7.88 42.33 7.40
C ASN A 601 -9.15 43.08 6.96
N LEU A 602 -10.23 42.95 7.74
CA LEU A 602 -11.53 43.56 7.45
C LEU A 602 -11.59 45.09 7.72
N SER A 603 -10.48 45.74 8.10
CA SER A 603 -10.42 47.20 8.21
C SER A 603 -10.37 47.89 6.84
N ILE A 604 -9.94 47.17 5.80
CA ILE A 604 -9.88 47.62 4.41
C ILE A 604 -10.97 46.93 3.57
N PRO A 605 -11.35 47.49 2.40
CA PRO A 605 -12.32 46.85 1.50
C PRO A 605 -11.86 45.44 1.06
N LEU A 606 -12.72 44.44 1.28
CA LEU A 606 -12.44 43.07 0.88
C LEU A 606 -12.53 42.92 -0.64
N LYS A 607 -11.42 42.63 -1.30
CA LYS A 607 -11.36 42.28 -2.73
C LYS A 607 -11.20 40.77 -2.91
N ILE A 608 -12.06 40.15 -3.71
CA ILE A 608 -11.96 38.75 -4.11
C ILE A 608 -11.86 38.67 -5.63
N TYR A 609 -10.91 37.88 -6.11
CA TYR A 609 -10.78 37.40 -7.48
C TYR A 609 -10.98 35.88 -7.48
N GLU A 610 -11.86 35.36 -8.33
CA GLU A 610 -12.05 33.93 -8.55
C GLU A 610 -11.56 33.60 -9.95
N ILE A 611 -10.61 32.67 -10.09
CA ILE A 611 -10.12 32.21 -11.38
C ILE A 611 -10.90 30.94 -11.73
N GLY A 612 -11.67 30.96 -12.83
CA GLY A 612 -12.52 29.83 -13.23
C GLY A 612 -13.72 29.63 -12.30
N GLY A 613 -14.73 30.51 -12.39
CA GLY A 613 -15.91 30.47 -11.52
C GLY A 613 -16.99 29.42 -11.87
N GLY A 614 -16.81 28.64 -12.94
CA GLY A 614 -17.73 27.60 -13.37
C GLY A 614 -19.16 28.11 -13.59
N SER A 615 -20.12 27.62 -12.78
CA SER A 615 -21.52 28.05 -12.80
C SER A 615 -21.79 29.39 -12.10
N GLY A 616 -20.86 29.90 -11.28
CA GLY A 616 -21.08 31.07 -10.41
C GLY A 616 -21.68 30.74 -9.05
N THR A 617 -21.95 29.45 -8.78
CA THR A 617 -22.44 28.97 -7.47
C THR A 617 -21.49 29.35 -6.32
N CYS A 618 -20.17 29.28 -6.54
CA CYS A 618 -19.16 29.65 -5.53
C CYS A 618 -19.29 31.12 -5.13
N ALA A 619 -19.15 32.04 -6.09
CA ALA A 619 -19.31 33.48 -5.90
C ALA A 619 -20.61 33.84 -5.19
N LYS A 620 -21.75 33.29 -5.64
CA LYS A 620 -23.05 33.49 -5.01
C LYS A 620 -23.02 33.08 -3.53
N CYS A 621 -22.61 31.85 -3.23
CA CYS A 621 -22.61 31.35 -1.85
C CYS A 621 -21.59 32.06 -0.93
N ILE A 622 -20.46 32.54 -1.46
CA ILE A 622 -19.52 33.38 -0.68
C ILE A 622 -20.15 34.74 -0.38
N LEU A 623 -20.83 35.36 -1.34
CA LEU A 623 -21.52 36.65 -1.16
C LEU A 623 -22.70 36.51 -0.19
N ASP A 624 -23.50 35.44 -0.27
CA ASP A 624 -24.54 35.09 0.71
C ASP A 624 -23.93 34.94 2.12
N TYR A 625 -22.82 34.20 2.27
CA TYR A 625 -22.17 34.01 3.58
C TYR A 625 -21.70 35.33 4.18
N ILE A 626 -21.01 36.17 3.41
CA ILE A 626 -20.48 37.45 3.88
C ILE A 626 -21.63 38.42 4.19
N MET A 627 -22.70 38.44 3.38
CA MET A 627 -23.90 39.26 3.63
C MET A 627 -24.59 38.89 4.95
N LEU A 628 -24.59 37.61 5.33
CA LEU A 628 -25.25 37.10 6.53
C LEU A 628 -24.38 37.14 7.79
N ASN A 629 -23.06 36.98 7.68
CA ASN A 629 -22.16 36.78 8.83
C ASN A 629 -21.15 37.91 9.07
N ALA A 630 -20.92 38.80 8.09
CA ALA A 630 -20.00 39.93 8.25
C ALA A 630 -20.73 41.22 8.71
N PRO A 631 -20.03 42.16 9.38
CA PRO A 631 -20.56 43.51 9.58
C PRO A 631 -20.94 44.14 8.24
N SER A 632 -22.09 44.81 8.16
CA SER A 632 -22.65 45.35 6.90
C SER A 632 -21.68 46.24 6.11
N LYS A 633 -20.77 46.96 6.79
CA LYS A 633 -19.69 47.74 6.16
C LYS A 633 -18.75 46.89 5.28
N VAL A 634 -18.48 45.65 5.66
CA VAL A 634 -17.63 44.71 4.88
C VAL A 634 -18.33 44.36 3.59
N TYR A 635 -19.55 43.81 3.66
CA TYR A 635 -20.35 43.45 2.49
C TYR A 635 -20.67 44.66 1.58
N ASN A 636 -20.93 45.84 2.16
CA ASN A 636 -21.23 47.04 1.38
C ASN A 636 -20.02 47.58 0.61
N ASN A 637 -18.80 47.33 1.09
CA ASN A 637 -17.56 47.85 0.49
C ASN A 637 -16.75 46.77 -0.27
N MET A 638 -17.15 45.50 -0.23
CA MET A 638 -16.41 44.44 -0.92
C MET A 638 -16.58 44.48 -2.44
N THR A 639 -15.65 43.86 -3.16
CA THR A 639 -15.79 43.53 -4.57
C THR A 639 -15.44 42.07 -4.82
N TYR A 640 -16.17 41.43 -5.72
CA TYR A 640 -15.96 40.07 -6.17
C TYR A 640 -15.82 40.09 -7.69
N THR A 641 -14.74 39.49 -8.19
CA THR A 641 -14.35 39.53 -9.60
C THR A 641 -14.13 38.11 -10.07
N SER A 642 -15.04 37.52 -10.83
CA SER A 642 -14.72 36.27 -11.53
C SER A 642 -13.87 36.60 -12.76
N VAL A 643 -12.78 35.87 -12.96
CA VAL A 643 -11.94 35.90 -14.14
C VAL A 643 -12.23 34.62 -14.91
N GLU A 644 -12.95 34.78 -16.01
CA GLU A 644 -13.48 33.69 -16.81
C GLU A 644 -13.03 33.88 -18.26
N ILE A 645 -12.62 32.80 -18.91
CA ILE A 645 -12.13 32.85 -20.29
C ILE A 645 -13.24 32.50 -21.29
N SER A 646 -14.22 31.68 -20.87
CA SER A 646 -15.41 31.31 -21.66
C SER A 646 -16.50 32.37 -21.59
N GLN A 647 -16.99 32.82 -22.75
CA GLN A 647 -18.13 33.76 -22.79
C GLN A 647 -19.40 33.13 -22.19
N SER A 648 -19.70 31.87 -22.51
CA SER A 648 -20.93 31.21 -22.04
C SER A 648 -20.93 30.96 -20.52
N LEU A 649 -19.79 30.63 -19.92
CA LEU A 649 -19.65 30.53 -18.47
C LEU A 649 -19.71 31.91 -17.80
N ALA A 650 -19.14 32.97 -18.42
CA ALA A 650 -19.25 34.33 -17.91
C ALA A 650 -20.71 34.82 -17.83
N GLU A 651 -21.51 34.57 -18.87
CA GLU A 651 -22.95 34.85 -18.90
C GLU A 651 -23.71 34.05 -17.83
N LYS A 652 -23.41 32.74 -17.68
CA LYS A 652 -24.00 31.86 -16.65
C LYS A 652 -23.67 32.30 -15.23
N GLN A 653 -22.45 32.78 -14.98
CA GLN A 653 -22.01 33.32 -13.69
C GLN A 653 -22.76 34.62 -13.34
N LEU A 654 -22.90 35.55 -14.29
CA LEU A 654 -23.69 36.77 -14.11
C LEU A 654 -25.17 36.45 -13.82
N GLN A 655 -25.76 35.47 -14.52
CA GLN A 655 -27.13 35.02 -14.26
C GLN A 655 -27.28 34.44 -12.84
N THR A 656 -26.40 33.50 -12.46
CA THR A 656 -26.47 32.78 -11.18
C THR A 656 -26.28 33.70 -9.98
N VAL A 657 -25.30 34.60 -10.02
CA VAL A 657 -25.10 35.59 -8.94
C VAL A 657 -26.21 36.66 -8.97
N GLY A 658 -26.74 36.97 -10.15
CA GLY A 658 -27.83 37.92 -10.37
C GLY A 658 -29.19 37.51 -9.77
N GLU A 659 -29.38 36.24 -9.43
CA GLU A 659 -30.55 35.76 -8.66
C GLU A 659 -30.75 36.52 -7.34
N VAL A 660 -29.64 37.00 -6.74
CA VAL A 660 -29.66 37.82 -5.52
C VAL A 660 -29.32 39.26 -5.89
N ARG A 661 -30.35 40.09 -6.09
CA ARG A 661 -30.22 41.47 -6.62
C ARG A 661 -29.22 42.36 -5.87
N SER A 662 -28.98 42.13 -4.57
CA SER A 662 -27.99 42.89 -3.78
C SER A 662 -26.54 42.59 -4.18
N HIS A 663 -26.26 41.40 -4.74
CA HIS A 663 -24.92 40.97 -5.16
C HIS A 663 -24.46 41.64 -6.47
N LEU A 664 -25.38 42.09 -7.33
CA LEU A 664 -25.07 42.75 -8.61
C LEU A 664 -24.19 44.01 -8.46
N SER A 665 -24.21 44.65 -7.28
CA SER A 665 -23.37 45.82 -6.97
C SER A 665 -21.98 45.48 -6.42
N LYS A 666 -21.68 44.17 -6.26
CA LYS A 666 -20.43 43.63 -5.70
C LYS A 666 -19.71 42.71 -6.68
N PHE A 667 -20.48 41.97 -7.48
CA PHE A 667 -19.98 40.99 -8.43
C PHE A 667 -19.79 41.57 -9.84
N ARG A 668 -18.70 41.20 -10.49
CA ARG A 668 -18.49 41.36 -11.94
C ARG A 668 -17.72 40.16 -12.50
N VAL A 669 -17.84 39.94 -13.80
CA VAL A 669 -17.00 38.99 -14.53
C VAL A 669 -16.06 39.78 -15.46
N GLU A 670 -14.77 39.46 -15.43
CA GLU A 670 -13.77 39.98 -16.34
C GLU A 670 -13.39 38.89 -17.34
N GLN A 671 -13.88 39.01 -18.57
CA GLN A 671 -13.65 38.00 -19.59
C GLN A 671 -12.21 38.11 -20.14
N ARG A 672 -11.29 37.25 -19.67
CA ARG A 672 -9.89 37.19 -20.12
C ARG A 672 -9.23 35.85 -19.78
N ASP A 673 -8.11 35.59 -20.45
CA ASP A 673 -7.18 34.52 -20.05
C ASP A 673 -6.37 34.97 -18.83
N ALA A 674 -6.51 34.25 -17.71
CA ALA A 674 -5.73 34.52 -16.50
C ALA A 674 -4.21 34.28 -16.69
N THR A 675 -3.81 33.48 -17.69
CA THR A 675 -2.42 33.19 -18.07
C THR A 675 -1.81 34.20 -19.06
N ASP A 676 -2.59 35.13 -19.60
CA ASP A 676 -2.08 36.23 -20.43
C ASP A 676 -1.76 37.46 -19.58
N ARG A 677 -0.48 37.79 -19.48
CA ARG A 677 0.00 38.98 -18.76
C ARG A 677 -0.55 40.30 -19.32
N ILE A 678 -0.79 40.37 -20.63
CA ILE A 678 -1.21 41.62 -21.29
C ILE A 678 -2.64 41.98 -20.87
N GLY A 679 -3.53 40.99 -20.76
CA GLY A 679 -4.92 41.15 -20.31
C GLY A 679 -5.10 41.76 -18.91
N TRP A 680 -4.09 41.74 -18.04
CA TRP A 680 -4.13 42.34 -16.69
C TRP A 680 -3.68 43.80 -16.62
N GLY A 681 -3.08 44.35 -17.68
CA GLY A 681 -2.58 45.72 -17.72
C GLY A 681 -1.58 46.03 -16.60
N ASN A 682 -1.82 47.09 -15.83
CA ASN A 682 -0.94 47.53 -14.74
C ASN A 682 -1.13 46.76 -13.41
N GLY A 683 -2.09 45.84 -13.33
CA GLY A 683 -2.43 45.11 -12.10
C GLY A 683 -3.16 45.94 -11.03
N ASP A 684 -3.46 45.28 -9.91
CA ASP A 684 -4.08 45.85 -8.70
C ASP A 684 -3.11 45.67 -7.51
N PRO A 685 -2.48 46.75 -7.02
CA PRO A 685 -1.50 46.68 -5.95
C PRO A 685 -2.13 46.52 -4.55
N GLU A 686 -3.45 46.46 -4.42
CA GLU A 686 -4.14 46.33 -3.14
C GLU A 686 -4.19 44.88 -2.63
N PRO A 687 -4.29 44.67 -1.30
CA PRO A 687 -4.55 43.35 -0.75
C PRO A 687 -5.87 42.78 -1.29
N CYS A 688 -5.82 41.53 -1.75
CA CYS A 688 -6.97 40.81 -2.30
C CYS A 688 -6.85 39.32 -1.99
N TRP A 689 -7.95 38.60 -2.14
CA TRP A 689 -7.99 37.14 -2.14
C TRP A 689 -8.12 36.65 -3.57
N VAL A 690 -7.33 35.64 -3.93
CA VAL A 690 -7.49 34.84 -5.14
C VAL A 690 -8.00 33.46 -4.75
N ILE A 691 -9.03 33.00 -5.44
CA ILE A 691 -9.65 31.68 -5.27
C ILE A 691 -9.46 30.90 -6.57
N MET A 692 -8.99 29.66 -6.49
CA MET A 692 -8.84 28.74 -7.63
C MET A 692 -9.37 27.35 -7.23
N LEU A 693 -10.50 26.91 -7.77
CA LEU A 693 -11.12 25.62 -7.40
C LEU A 693 -11.22 24.73 -8.63
N GLU A 694 -10.58 23.57 -8.59
CA GLU A 694 -10.54 22.61 -9.71
C GLU A 694 -10.01 23.25 -11.02
N VAL A 695 -8.92 24.03 -10.89
CA VAL A 695 -8.29 24.80 -11.98
C VAL A 695 -6.93 24.24 -12.39
N LEU A 696 -6.13 23.76 -11.43
CA LEU A 696 -4.71 23.47 -11.63
C LEU A 696 -4.50 22.15 -12.36
N ASP A 697 -5.37 21.18 -12.10
CA ASP A 697 -5.47 19.91 -12.84
C ASP A 697 -5.73 20.08 -14.34
N ASN A 698 -6.43 21.16 -14.70
CA ASN A 698 -6.78 21.52 -16.08
C ASN A 698 -5.70 22.31 -16.83
N LEU A 699 -4.65 22.78 -16.15
CA LEU A 699 -3.59 23.57 -16.78
C LEU A 699 -2.64 22.69 -17.60
N PRO A 700 -2.27 23.09 -18.82
CA PRO A 700 -1.40 22.29 -19.68
C PRO A 700 0.01 22.19 -19.07
N HIS A 701 0.54 20.96 -19.02
CA HIS A 701 1.91 20.68 -18.60
C HIS A 701 2.78 20.34 -19.81
N ASP A 702 4.08 20.61 -19.69
CA ASP A 702 5.09 20.12 -20.64
C ASP A 702 5.62 18.76 -20.24
N LEU A 703 6.13 18.01 -21.23
CA LEU A 703 6.89 16.79 -21.01
C LEU A 703 8.36 17.07 -21.30
N VAL A 704 9.24 16.69 -20.37
CA VAL A 704 10.69 16.59 -20.64
C VAL A 704 11.13 15.14 -20.68
N TYR A 705 12.11 14.88 -21.53
CA TYR A 705 12.72 13.58 -21.74
C TYR A 705 14.24 13.68 -21.59
N SER A 706 14.86 12.68 -20.99
CA SER A 706 16.28 12.41 -21.18
C SER A 706 16.47 10.92 -21.48
N PRO A 707 17.32 10.53 -22.46
CA PRO A 707 17.56 9.13 -22.77
C PRO A 707 18.26 8.38 -21.63
N ASN A 708 18.91 9.09 -20.70
CA ASN A 708 19.50 8.52 -19.48
C ASN A 708 19.80 9.62 -18.44
N GLN A 709 20.04 9.23 -17.19
CA GLN A 709 20.26 10.17 -16.08
C GLN A 709 21.65 10.86 -16.07
N VAL A 710 22.40 10.83 -17.19
CA VAL A 710 23.60 11.65 -17.43
C VAL A 710 23.57 12.40 -18.76
N SER A 711 22.52 12.23 -19.57
CA SER A 711 22.23 13.05 -20.74
C SER A 711 21.41 14.28 -20.35
N PRO A 712 21.59 15.43 -21.04
CA PRO A 712 20.81 16.63 -20.77
C PRO A 712 19.31 16.36 -20.98
N LEU A 713 18.47 17.02 -20.17
CA LEU A 713 17.04 17.05 -20.40
C LEU A 713 16.73 17.78 -21.72
N MET A 714 15.75 17.25 -22.43
CA MET A 714 15.23 17.75 -23.68
C MET A 714 13.73 18.04 -23.54
N GLU A 715 13.30 19.14 -24.13
CA GLU A 715 11.89 19.47 -24.32
C GLU A 715 11.28 18.55 -25.40
N VAL A 716 10.06 18.06 -25.16
CA VAL A 716 9.34 17.19 -26.09
C VAL A 716 8.42 18.04 -26.97
N TRP A 717 8.55 17.83 -28.28
CA TRP A 717 7.74 18.44 -29.33
C TRP A 717 6.99 17.37 -30.11
N LEU A 718 5.94 17.77 -30.82
CA LEU A 718 5.13 16.89 -31.65
C LEU A 718 5.22 17.34 -33.10
N GLU A 719 5.55 16.42 -34.00
CA GLU A 719 5.62 16.66 -35.43
C GLU A 719 4.73 15.68 -36.19
N LYS A 720 4.16 16.12 -37.31
CA LYS A 720 3.34 15.28 -38.18
C LYS A 720 4.24 14.41 -39.07
N VAL A 721 3.98 13.11 -39.11
CA VAL A 721 4.73 12.18 -39.97
C VAL A 721 4.25 12.33 -41.41
N GLU A 722 5.18 12.56 -42.35
CA GLU A 722 4.90 12.81 -43.78
C GLU A 722 3.91 11.80 -44.39
N ASP A 723 3.03 12.30 -45.25
CA ASP A 723 1.93 11.56 -45.92
C ASP A 723 1.01 10.72 -45.02
N SER A 724 0.97 11.01 -43.71
CA SER A 724 0.14 10.28 -42.74
C SER A 724 -0.74 11.20 -41.87
N LEU A 725 -1.68 10.56 -41.16
CA LEU A 725 -2.46 11.16 -40.07
C LEU A 725 -1.82 10.92 -38.69
N GLN A 726 -0.57 10.44 -38.66
CA GLN A 726 0.16 10.13 -37.43
C GLN A 726 1.07 11.30 -37.03
N VAL A 727 1.36 11.38 -35.74
CA VAL A 727 2.27 12.35 -35.15
C VAL A 727 3.34 11.61 -34.35
N SER A 728 4.52 12.20 -34.22
CA SER A 728 5.69 11.64 -33.56
C SER A 728 6.31 12.61 -32.55
N GLU A 729 6.96 12.07 -31.52
CA GLU A 729 7.77 12.86 -30.59
C GLU A 729 9.10 13.28 -31.23
N VAL A 730 9.44 14.56 -31.12
CA VAL A 730 10.73 15.15 -31.48
C VAL A 730 11.34 15.75 -30.24
N TYR A 731 12.59 15.41 -29.93
CA TYR A 731 13.29 15.92 -28.75
C TYR A 731 14.23 17.05 -29.15
N LYS A 732 14.15 18.20 -28.46
CA LYS A 732 15.04 19.35 -28.68
C LYS A 732 15.74 19.73 -27.37
N PRO A 733 16.96 20.34 -27.41
CA PRO A 733 17.55 20.94 -26.23
C PRO A 733 16.60 21.98 -25.62
N ILE A 734 16.54 22.08 -24.29
CA ILE A 734 15.67 23.04 -23.61
C ILE A 734 15.99 24.48 -24.05
N GLN A 735 15.00 25.15 -24.62
CA GLN A 735 15.02 26.56 -25.05
C GLN A 735 13.77 27.31 -24.57
N ASP A 736 12.65 26.63 -24.33
CA ASP A 736 11.45 27.24 -23.73
C ASP A 736 11.74 27.72 -22.30
N LEU A 737 11.43 29.00 -22.04
CA LEU A 737 11.76 29.66 -20.77
C LEU A 737 10.96 29.07 -19.59
N LEU A 738 9.70 28.69 -19.79
CA LEU A 738 8.86 28.10 -18.74
C LEU A 738 9.36 26.69 -18.38
N ILE A 739 9.73 25.88 -19.37
CA ILE A 739 10.38 24.58 -19.14
C ILE A 739 11.67 24.76 -18.33
N ALA A 740 12.55 25.67 -18.74
CA ALA A 740 13.81 25.94 -18.05
C ALA A 740 13.61 26.40 -16.59
N GLN A 741 12.63 27.28 -16.34
CA GLN A 741 12.25 27.71 -14.99
C GLN A 741 11.67 26.55 -14.15
N CYS A 742 10.75 25.75 -14.70
CA CYS A 742 10.19 24.57 -14.00
C CYS A 742 11.28 23.57 -13.61
N VAL A 743 12.18 23.22 -14.53
CA VAL A 743 13.33 22.33 -14.29
C VAL A 743 14.18 22.83 -13.12
N LYS A 744 14.44 24.14 -13.07
CA LYS A 744 15.17 24.81 -11.98
C LYS A 744 14.42 24.77 -10.64
N ILE A 745 13.10 25.01 -10.62
CA ILE A 745 12.28 25.00 -9.39
C ILE A 745 12.15 23.59 -8.79
N ILE A 746 12.07 22.56 -9.63
CA ILE A 746 11.97 21.17 -9.18
C ILE A 746 13.34 20.64 -8.69
N GLY A 747 14.45 21.21 -9.19
CA GLY A 747 15.81 20.78 -8.89
C GLY A 747 16.28 19.61 -9.76
N LEU A 748 15.71 19.47 -10.97
CA LEU A 748 16.07 18.38 -11.91
C LEU A 748 17.47 18.53 -12.53
N ASP A 749 18.10 19.69 -12.36
CA ASP A 749 19.44 20.03 -12.87
C ASP A 749 20.50 20.11 -11.74
N GLU A 750 20.13 19.82 -10.48
CA GLU A 750 21.05 19.80 -9.32
C GLU A 750 21.97 18.54 -9.29
N ASP A 751 22.66 18.28 -10.39
CA ASP A 751 23.90 17.48 -10.40
C ASP A 751 25.06 18.20 -11.12
N HIS A 752 24.85 19.44 -11.58
CA HIS A 752 25.85 20.24 -12.30
C HIS A 752 26.56 21.33 -11.49
N ASP A 753 26.06 21.74 -10.31
CA ASP A 753 26.78 22.67 -9.43
C ASP A 753 26.76 22.25 -7.95
N ALA A 754 27.94 22.23 -7.33
CA ALA A 754 28.16 21.44 -6.12
C ALA A 754 27.99 22.24 -4.81
N ARG A 755 26.96 21.93 -4.00
CA ARG A 755 26.96 22.25 -2.55
C ARG A 755 25.95 21.49 -1.66
N GLY A 756 26.09 20.17 -1.51
CA GLY A 756 25.40 19.41 -0.45
C GLY A 756 25.73 17.90 -0.42
N ASN A 757 26.16 17.37 0.74
CA ASN A 757 26.43 15.94 0.99
C ASN A 757 27.22 15.14 -0.08
N ARG A 758 28.56 15.23 -0.02
CA ARG A 758 29.49 14.58 -0.97
C ARG A 758 29.45 13.04 -1.03
N PHE A 759 28.89 12.35 -0.03
CA PHE A 759 29.00 10.88 0.09
C PHE A 759 27.86 10.11 -0.62
N THR A 760 26.67 10.71 -0.74
CA THR A 760 25.50 10.07 -1.37
C THR A 760 25.36 10.39 -2.86
N SER A 761 25.77 11.58 -3.29
CA SER A 761 25.77 11.98 -4.71
C SER A 761 26.80 11.18 -5.53
N ALA A 762 28.00 10.94 -4.99
CA ALA A 762 29.03 10.16 -5.67
C ALA A 762 28.56 8.75 -6.04
N CYS A 763 27.91 8.04 -5.12
CA CYS A 763 27.37 6.69 -5.38
C CYS A 763 26.22 6.72 -6.40
N LYS A 764 25.27 7.66 -6.29
CA LYS A 764 24.21 7.84 -7.29
C LYS A 764 24.78 8.09 -8.69
N ARG A 765 25.78 8.97 -8.80
CA ARG A 765 26.42 9.35 -10.06
C ARG A 765 27.26 8.23 -10.70
N ILE A 766 27.79 7.31 -9.89
CA ILE A 766 28.43 6.09 -10.39
C ILE A 766 27.36 5.10 -10.89
N TRP A 767 26.25 4.96 -10.17
CA TRP A 767 25.16 4.05 -10.55
C TRP A 767 24.38 4.51 -11.80
N SER A 768 24.11 5.81 -11.96
CA SER A 768 23.48 6.37 -13.16
C SER A 768 24.35 6.24 -14.41
N ARG A 769 25.68 6.31 -14.26
CA ARG A 769 26.64 6.03 -15.33
C ARG A 769 26.76 4.54 -15.66
N ALA A 770 26.53 3.65 -14.70
CA ALA A 770 26.60 2.20 -14.89
C ALA A 770 25.31 1.59 -15.46
N PHE A 771 24.13 2.14 -15.11
CA PHE A 771 22.82 1.64 -15.54
C PHE A 771 21.92 2.79 -16.03
N PRO A 772 22.25 3.39 -17.19
CA PRO A 772 21.44 4.44 -17.80
C PRO A 772 20.00 3.96 -18.06
N LYS A 773 18.99 4.70 -17.57
CA LYS A 773 17.58 4.49 -17.91
C LYS A 773 16.95 5.79 -18.39
N PRO A 774 16.11 5.77 -19.45
CA PRO A 774 15.39 6.95 -19.89
C PRO A 774 14.51 7.49 -18.77
N GLN A 775 14.50 8.82 -18.64
CA GLN A 775 13.66 9.55 -17.70
C GLN A 775 12.67 10.40 -18.50
N ARG A 776 11.40 10.35 -18.08
CA ARG A 776 10.33 11.24 -18.52
C ARG A 776 9.74 11.92 -17.31
N SER A 777 9.37 13.19 -17.42
CA SER A 777 8.77 13.93 -16.30
C SER A 777 7.85 15.02 -16.83
N TRP A 778 6.63 15.07 -16.32
CA TRP A 778 5.68 16.15 -16.57
C TRP A 778 6.06 17.37 -15.72
N LEU A 779 5.98 18.57 -16.31
CA LEU A 779 6.32 19.85 -15.70
C LEU A 779 5.08 20.76 -15.67
N PRO A 780 4.67 21.31 -14.51
CA PRO A 780 3.47 22.14 -14.38
C PRO A 780 3.69 23.57 -14.90
N THR A 781 4.09 23.70 -16.16
CA THR A 781 4.43 24.97 -16.82
C THR A 781 3.24 25.91 -16.94
N GLY A 782 2.02 25.40 -17.19
CA GLY A 782 0.80 26.19 -17.12
C GLY A 782 0.50 26.76 -15.71
N CYS A 783 0.78 26.00 -14.64
CA CYS A 783 0.66 26.47 -13.27
C CYS A 783 1.71 27.54 -12.93
N LEU A 784 2.95 27.36 -13.39
CA LEU A 784 4.01 28.37 -13.27
C LEU A 784 3.59 29.67 -13.98
N GLN A 785 3.17 29.59 -15.23
CA GLN A 785 2.72 30.75 -16.02
C GLN A 785 1.58 31.49 -15.33
N LEU A 786 0.55 30.77 -14.86
CA LEU A 786 -0.57 31.36 -14.14
C LEU A 786 -0.11 32.11 -12.88
N LEU A 787 0.74 31.48 -12.05
CA LEU A 787 1.21 32.10 -10.82
C LEU A 787 2.20 33.26 -11.07
N GLU A 788 3.05 33.21 -12.11
CA GLU A 788 3.88 34.36 -12.50
C GLU A 788 3.03 35.56 -12.90
N VAL A 789 1.96 35.35 -13.69
CA VAL A 789 1.04 36.41 -14.09
C VAL A 789 0.26 36.95 -12.89
N LEU A 790 -0.30 36.08 -12.04
CA LEU A 790 -1.06 36.49 -10.86
C LEU A 790 -0.19 37.23 -9.83
N HIS A 791 1.04 36.78 -9.55
CA HIS A 791 1.95 37.54 -8.66
C HIS A 791 2.43 38.86 -9.29
N SER A 792 2.51 38.95 -10.63
CA SER A 792 2.81 40.21 -11.31
C SER A 792 1.62 41.19 -11.31
N ALA A 793 0.38 40.69 -11.39
CA ALA A 793 -0.82 41.51 -11.48
C ALA A 793 -1.41 41.85 -10.10
N LEU A 794 -1.32 40.94 -9.13
CA LEU A 794 -1.90 41.01 -7.80
C LEU A 794 -0.82 40.77 -6.71
N PRO A 795 0.22 41.62 -6.62
CA PRO A 795 1.42 41.34 -5.81
C PRO A 795 1.19 41.20 -4.30
N LYS A 796 0.02 41.62 -3.78
CA LYS A 796 -0.40 41.46 -2.39
C LYS A 796 -1.46 40.37 -2.18
N MET A 797 -1.72 39.52 -3.17
CA MET A 797 -2.75 38.49 -3.06
C MET A 797 -2.46 37.52 -1.91
N SER A 798 -3.52 37.17 -1.17
CA SER A 798 -3.65 35.89 -0.47
C SER A 798 -4.32 34.90 -1.42
N LEU A 799 -3.97 33.62 -1.34
CA LEU A 799 -4.45 32.58 -2.25
C LEU A 799 -5.13 31.45 -1.48
N ILE A 800 -6.30 31.00 -1.95
CA ILE A 800 -6.91 29.71 -1.63
C ILE A 800 -7.03 28.93 -2.94
N ALA A 801 -6.32 27.81 -3.05
CA ALA A 801 -6.49 26.86 -4.16
C ALA A 801 -7.04 25.53 -3.64
N SER A 802 -7.96 24.89 -4.36
CA SER A 802 -8.45 23.54 -4.05
C SER A 802 -8.40 22.67 -5.30
N ASP A 803 -7.83 21.47 -5.20
CA ASP A 803 -7.57 20.62 -6.36
C ASP A 803 -7.34 19.14 -5.98
N PHE A 804 -7.32 18.23 -6.96
CA PHE A 804 -7.14 16.79 -6.76
C PHE A 804 -5.66 16.40 -6.64
N SER A 805 -5.25 15.95 -5.45
CA SER A 805 -3.90 15.41 -5.21
C SER A 805 -3.65 14.02 -5.81
N TYR A 806 -4.72 13.34 -6.26
CA TYR A 806 -4.70 12.19 -7.15
C TYR A 806 -6.07 12.08 -7.83
N LEU A 807 -6.10 11.56 -9.05
CA LEU A 807 -7.31 11.55 -9.86
C LEU A 807 -8.43 10.71 -9.20
N PRO A 808 -9.70 11.10 -9.35
CA PRO A 808 -10.82 10.22 -9.02
C PRO A 808 -10.84 8.98 -9.93
N GLU A 809 -11.49 7.89 -9.50
CA GLU A 809 -11.73 6.75 -10.38
C GLU A 809 -12.94 7.07 -11.27
N VAL A 810 -12.65 7.43 -12.52
CA VAL A 810 -13.64 7.95 -13.46
C VAL A 810 -13.66 7.08 -14.71
N SER A 811 -14.84 6.52 -15.01
CA SER A 811 -15.15 5.82 -16.26
C SER A 811 -16.19 6.61 -17.05
N ILE A 812 -15.85 7.85 -17.42
CA ILE A 812 -16.61 8.63 -18.40
C ILE A 812 -16.21 8.13 -19.80
N PRO A 813 -17.17 7.98 -20.75
CA PRO A 813 -16.91 7.80 -22.18
C PRO A 813 -16.63 9.15 -22.87
N GLY A 814 -15.64 9.25 -23.77
CA GLY A 814 -15.25 10.54 -24.38
C GLY A 814 -14.33 10.41 -25.59
N ASP A 815 -14.40 11.36 -26.51
CA ASP A 815 -13.78 11.27 -27.84
C ASP A 815 -12.27 11.67 -27.83
N ARG A 816 -11.46 10.87 -27.12
CA ARG A 816 -9.98 10.77 -27.24
C ARG A 816 -9.17 12.04 -26.91
N ALA A 817 -9.30 12.53 -25.68
CA ALA A 817 -8.38 13.49 -25.09
C ALA A 817 -7.04 12.83 -24.66
N PRO A 818 -5.89 13.55 -24.64
CA PRO A 818 -4.60 12.98 -24.27
C PRO A 818 -4.45 12.79 -22.74
N LEU A 819 -5.07 11.72 -22.22
CA LEU A 819 -5.03 11.32 -20.82
C LEU A 819 -3.61 11.03 -20.29
N VAL A 820 -3.06 11.98 -19.53
CA VAL A 820 -1.66 11.95 -19.02
C VAL A 820 -1.43 11.01 -17.84
N SER A 821 -2.47 10.70 -17.07
CA SER A 821 -2.40 9.74 -15.97
C SER A 821 -3.74 9.03 -15.81
N THR A 822 -3.73 7.73 -15.51
CA THR A 822 -4.92 6.92 -15.23
C THR A 822 -4.94 6.48 -13.78
N LYS A 823 -6.10 6.50 -13.13
CA LYS A 823 -6.29 5.78 -11.87
C LYS A 823 -7.12 4.51 -12.08
N LYS A 824 -6.57 3.37 -11.67
CA LYS A 824 -7.24 2.07 -11.69
C LYS A 824 -6.89 1.28 -10.43
N ASP A 825 -7.89 0.65 -9.82
CA ASP A 825 -7.74 -0.19 -8.62
C ASP A 825 -6.95 0.50 -7.49
N GLY A 826 -7.25 1.78 -7.24
CA GLY A 826 -6.58 2.63 -6.26
C GLY A 826 -5.19 3.15 -6.66
N ARG A 827 -4.65 2.79 -7.83
CA ARG A 827 -3.30 3.17 -8.28
C ARG A 827 -3.33 4.17 -9.43
N THR A 828 -2.64 5.29 -9.26
CA THR A 828 -2.35 6.26 -10.31
C THR A 828 -1.16 5.80 -11.15
N THR A 829 -1.26 5.84 -12.48
CA THR A 829 -0.23 5.44 -13.44
C THR A 829 -0.09 6.49 -14.52
N ASP A 830 1.06 7.16 -14.56
CA ASP A 830 1.33 8.18 -15.59
C ASP A 830 1.62 7.52 -16.94
N HIS A 831 1.03 8.08 -18.00
CA HIS A 831 1.27 7.62 -19.36
C HIS A 831 2.65 8.08 -19.82
N CYS A 832 3.44 7.14 -20.37
CA CYS A 832 4.82 7.41 -20.76
C CYS A 832 4.91 8.36 -21.96
N ASN A 833 3.93 8.36 -22.85
CA ASN A 833 3.77 9.35 -23.92
C ASN A 833 2.30 9.76 -24.02
N TYR A 834 2.02 10.83 -24.77
CA TYR A 834 0.67 11.37 -24.97
C TYR A 834 -0.12 10.66 -26.11
N LEU A 835 0.44 9.58 -26.70
CA LEU A 835 -0.14 8.82 -27.84
C LEU A 835 -0.72 7.45 -27.42
N ASP A 836 -0.15 6.87 -26.37
CA ASP A 836 -0.64 5.69 -25.64
C ASP A 836 -1.82 6.06 -24.73
N ALA A 837 -2.01 7.35 -24.49
CA ALA A 837 -3.09 8.00 -23.76
C ALA A 837 -4.45 7.86 -24.47
N LYS A 838 -4.95 6.63 -24.57
CA LYS A 838 -6.29 6.32 -25.11
C LYS A 838 -7.31 6.37 -23.97
N GLY A 839 -7.64 7.60 -23.59
CA GLY A 839 -8.57 7.92 -22.52
C GLY A 839 -9.89 8.47 -23.04
N ASP A 840 -10.94 8.12 -22.31
CA ASP A 840 -12.31 8.54 -22.53
C ASP A 840 -12.72 9.72 -21.60
N ALA A 841 -11.76 10.30 -20.88
CA ALA A 841 -11.96 11.45 -19.99
C ALA A 841 -11.04 12.61 -20.41
N ASP A 842 -11.49 13.84 -20.15
CA ASP A 842 -10.65 15.03 -20.26
C ASP A 842 -9.46 14.96 -19.27
N ILE A 843 -8.43 15.76 -19.56
CA ILE A 843 -7.13 15.63 -18.92
C ILE A 843 -7.17 16.18 -17.51
N PHE A 844 -6.71 15.38 -16.56
CA PHE A 844 -6.42 15.83 -15.21
C PHE A 844 -4.96 15.57 -14.90
N PHE A 845 -4.20 16.62 -14.59
CA PHE A 845 -2.90 16.49 -13.92
C PHE A 845 -3.14 16.44 -12.41
N PRO A 846 -2.74 15.38 -11.68
CA PRO A 846 -2.87 15.39 -10.24
C PRO A 846 -1.97 16.47 -9.63
N THR A 847 -2.54 17.41 -8.88
CA THR A 847 -1.82 18.55 -8.34
C THR A 847 -0.83 18.12 -7.25
N ASP A 848 0.48 18.27 -7.51
CA ASP A 848 1.51 18.19 -6.47
C ASP A 848 1.52 19.49 -5.64
N PHE A 849 0.80 19.46 -4.52
CA PHE A 849 0.69 20.56 -3.58
C PHE A 849 2.02 21.00 -2.94
N LEU A 850 3.06 20.15 -2.90
CA LEU A 850 4.38 20.54 -2.42
C LEU A 850 5.18 21.27 -3.51
N LEU A 851 4.96 20.91 -4.78
CA LEU A 851 5.51 21.65 -5.91
C LEU A 851 4.77 22.98 -6.11
N LEU A 852 3.45 23.01 -5.93
CA LEU A 852 2.65 24.25 -5.90
C LEU A 852 3.18 25.24 -4.86
N GLU A 853 3.49 24.79 -3.63
CA GLU A 853 4.10 25.63 -2.58
C GLU A 853 5.42 26.26 -3.06
N ARG A 854 6.27 25.48 -3.75
CA ARG A 854 7.55 25.99 -4.29
C ARG A 854 7.35 26.99 -5.40
N ILE A 855 6.42 26.75 -6.33
CA ILE A 855 6.12 27.66 -7.44
C ILE A 855 5.54 28.98 -6.90
N ASP A 856 4.59 28.93 -5.98
CA ASP A 856 4.03 30.13 -5.33
C ASP A 856 5.10 30.94 -4.56
N HIS A 857 6.00 30.27 -3.83
CA HIS A 857 7.17 30.93 -3.22
C HIS A 857 8.16 31.51 -4.24
N TYR A 858 8.36 30.85 -5.39
CA TYR A 858 9.22 31.33 -6.46
C TYR A 858 8.64 32.58 -7.13
N CYS A 859 7.37 32.53 -7.55
CA CYS A 859 6.66 33.62 -8.23
C CYS A 859 6.46 34.85 -7.32
N SER A 860 6.28 34.65 -6.00
CA SER A 860 6.31 35.76 -5.02
C SER A 860 7.72 36.35 -4.77
N GLY A 861 8.72 35.86 -5.49
CA GLY A 861 10.07 36.39 -5.56
C GLY A 861 10.90 36.06 -4.33
N TRP A 862 11.33 34.81 -4.15
CA TRP A 862 12.45 34.48 -3.25
C TRP A 862 13.61 35.45 -3.50
N SER A 863 14.08 36.12 -2.44
CA SER A 863 15.22 37.03 -2.56
C SER A 863 16.51 36.25 -2.77
N ASN A 864 17.24 36.56 -3.83
CA ASN A 864 18.66 36.24 -3.90
C ASN A 864 19.37 36.82 -2.66
N GLU A 865 20.12 35.95 -1.97
CA GLU A 865 21.24 36.24 -1.08
C GLU A 865 21.11 37.42 -0.09
N GLN A 866 20.86 37.10 1.19
CA GLN A 866 21.51 37.82 2.29
C GLN A 866 22.59 36.93 2.90
N LYS A 867 23.86 37.36 2.83
CA LYS A 867 24.98 36.73 3.52
C LYS A 867 24.87 36.99 5.03
N THR A 868 24.48 35.97 5.79
CA THR A 868 24.78 35.89 7.23
C THR A 868 25.61 34.64 7.52
N SER A 869 26.58 34.79 8.41
CA SER A 869 27.65 33.80 8.62
C SER A 869 27.20 32.62 9.48
N SER A 870 26.61 31.58 8.85
CA SER A 870 26.82 30.16 9.23
C SER A 870 25.91 29.15 8.51
N SER A 871 24.77 29.54 7.92
CA SER A 871 23.95 28.63 7.10
C SER A 871 23.06 29.35 6.10
N LEU A 872 23.05 28.91 4.84
CA LEU A 872 22.08 29.32 3.84
C LEU A 872 20.72 28.65 4.12
N LYS A 873 19.70 29.42 4.50
CA LYS A 873 18.31 29.00 4.50
C LYS A 873 17.48 30.04 3.73
N PRO A 874 16.63 29.64 2.77
CA PRO A 874 15.79 30.57 2.05
C PRO A 874 14.73 31.19 2.98
N VAL A 875 14.55 32.51 2.89
CA VAL A 875 13.55 33.24 3.68
C VAL A 875 12.18 33.09 3.00
N LYS A 876 11.24 32.41 3.65
CA LYS A 876 9.84 32.32 3.17
C LYS A 876 9.16 33.70 3.29
N LYS A 877 8.70 34.24 2.15
CA LYS A 877 7.91 35.50 2.06
C LYS A 877 6.40 35.32 2.29
N ARG A 878 5.93 34.07 2.35
CA ARG A 878 4.52 33.71 2.51
C ARG A 878 4.40 32.66 3.63
N ARG A 879 3.26 32.65 4.33
CA ARG A 879 2.87 31.55 5.22
C ARG A 879 1.88 30.67 4.48
N THR A 880 2.13 29.38 4.53
CA THR A 880 1.49 28.37 3.69
C THR A 880 0.95 27.24 4.56
N ILE A 881 -0.21 26.71 4.21
CA ILE A 881 -0.80 25.52 4.83
C ILE A 881 -1.50 24.68 3.77
N ILE A 882 -1.31 23.37 3.85
CA ILE A 882 -1.97 22.38 3.00
C ILE A 882 -2.86 21.53 3.91
N LEU A 883 -4.16 21.52 3.64
CA LEU A 883 -5.17 20.77 4.39
C LEU A 883 -5.84 19.77 3.44
N ASP A 884 -6.17 18.57 3.94
CA ASP A 884 -7.14 17.72 3.23
C ASP A 884 -8.57 18.24 3.45
N THR A 885 -9.52 17.74 2.66
CA THR A 885 -10.93 18.15 2.72
C THR A 885 -11.53 18.02 4.13
N ALA A 886 -11.12 17.03 4.92
CA ALA A 886 -11.60 16.87 6.29
C ALA A 886 -11.04 17.95 7.21
N ALA A 887 -9.72 18.13 7.24
CA ALA A 887 -9.08 19.16 8.06
C ALA A 887 -9.55 20.59 7.69
N PHE A 888 -9.76 20.89 6.41
CA PHE A 888 -10.29 22.18 5.98
C PHE A 888 -11.74 22.39 6.43
N MET A 889 -12.60 21.39 6.22
CA MET A 889 -14.02 21.49 6.58
C MET A 889 -14.26 21.41 8.09
N ASP A 890 -13.42 20.74 8.88
CA ASP A 890 -13.50 20.74 10.34
C ASP A 890 -13.07 22.09 10.94
N GLU A 891 -12.10 22.78 10.34
CA GLU A 891 -11.63 24.10 10.81
C GLU A 891 -12.56 25.25 10.39
N PHE A 892 -12.94 25.31 9.10
CA PHE A 892 -13.68 26.44 8.52
C PHE A 892 -15.11 26.11 8.07
N GLY A 893 -15.45 24.84 7.90
CA GLY A 893 -16.71 24.40 7.30
C GLY A 893 -17.79 23.97 8.29
N LEU A 894 -18.84 23.33 7.77
CA LEU A 894 -19.93 22.73 8.55
C LEU A 894 -20.16 21.27 8.12
N PRO A 895 -19.27 20.34 8.48
CA PRO A 895 -19.31 18.95 8.02
C PRO A 895 -20.55 18.19 8.54
N SER A 896 -21.24 18.69 9.56
CA SER A 896 -22.54 18.17 9.98
C SER A 896 -23.65 18.34 8.93
N LYS A 897 -23.50 19.29 7.99
CA LYS A 897 -24.51 19.61 6.97
C LYS A 897 -24.42 18.77 5.70
N THR A 898 -23.26 18.18 5.43
CA THR A 898 -23.04 17.23 4.32
C THR A 898 -23.17 15.76 4.75
N ARG A 899 -23.58 15.51 5.99
CA ARG A 899 -23.71 14.17 6.58
C ARG A 899 -25.07 13.54 6.26
N THR A 900 -25.05 12.27 5.90
CA THR A 900 -26.24 11.43 5.69
C THR A 900 -26.87 10.99 7.03
N LYS A 901 -28.11 10.48 6.98
CA LYS A 901 -28.94 10.20 8.17
C LYS A 901 -28.28 9.24 9.18
N ASP A 902 -27.48 8.31 8.68
CA ASP A 902 -26.76 7.24 9.38
C ASP A 902 -25.29 7.58 9.68
N GLY A 903 -24.83 8.78 9.30
CA GLY A 903 -23.54 9.33 9.73
C GLY A 903 -22.43 9.36 8.70
N TYR A 904 -22.58 8.71 7.53
CA TYR A 904 -21.64 8.79 6.42
C TYR A 904 -21.58 10.22 5.83
N ASN A 905 -20.42 10.72 5.40
CA ASN A 905 -20.28 12.10 4.90
C ASN A 905 -19.58 12.13 3.54
N PRO A 906 -20.31 12.13 2.41
CA PRO A 906 -19.70 12.05 1.08
C PRO A 906 -18.64 13.13 0.78
N LEU A 907 -18.76 14.35 1.32
CA LEU A 907 -17.72 15.38 1.15
C LEU A 907 -16.40 14.96 1.82
N LEU A 908 -16.47 14.42 3.04
CA LEU A 908 -15.26 13.99 3.74
C LEU A 908 -14.81 12.59 3.32
N ASP A 909 -15.72 11.77 2.82
CA ASP A 909 -15.49 10.35 2.61
C ASP A 909 -15.08 9.96 1.19
N ASP A 910 -15.70 10.57 0.17
CA ASP A 910 -15.41 10.31 -1.24
C ASP A 910 -14.40 11.34 -1.81
N PHE A 911 -14.42 12.60 -1.36
CA PHE A 911 -13.48 13.67 -1.81
C PHE A 911 -12.21 13.75 -0.94
N LYS A 912 -11.72 12.60 -0.45
CA LYS A 912 -10.44 12.45 0.28
C LYS A 912 -9.19 12.71 -0.57
N ASN A 913 -9.36 12.85 -1.88
CA ASN A 913 -8.31 13.14 -2.84
C ASN A 913 -8.11 14.64 -3.07
N THR A 914 -9.13 15.47 -2.78
CA THR A 914 -9.05 16.92 -2.83
C THR A 914 -8.25 17.48 -1.64
N LYS A 915 -7.51 18.56 -1.87
CA LYS A 915 -6.80 19.31 -0.83
C LYS A 915 -6.90 20.82 -1.06
N PHE A 916 -6.88 21.57 0.04
CA PHE A 916 -6.85 23.01 0.06
C PHE A 916 -5.43 23.51 0.36
N TYR A 917 -4.92 24.42 -0.48
CA TYR A 917 -3.71 25.19 -0.28
C TYR A 917 -4.08 26.63 0.06
N ILE A 918 -3.70 27.09 1.25
CA ILE A 918 -3.88 28.48 1.67
C ILE A 918 -2.50 29.12 1.81
N SER A 919 -2.32 30.26 1.15
CA SER A 919 -1.04 30.98 1.10
C SER A 919 -1.25 32.48 1.30
N VAL A 920 -0.69 33.04 2.37
CA VAL A 920 -0.84 34.46 2.74
C VAL A 920 0.53 35.17 2.82
N PRO A 921 0.65 36.46 2.42
CA PRO A 921 1.90 37.20 2.57
C PRO A 921 2.32 37.35 4.05
N THR A 922 3.61 37.22 4.37
CA THR A 922 4.09 37.27 5.77
C THR A 922 3.91 38.63 6.45
N HIS A 923 3.63 39.69 5.69
CA HIS A 923 3.39 41.04 6.17
C HIS A 923 1.90 41.38 6.38
N ASN A 924 0.98 40.49 5.99
CA ASN A 924 -0.48 40.69 6.13
C ASN A 924 -1.01 40.21 7.49
N ILE A 925 -0.17 40.15 8.54
CA ILE A 925 -0.56 39.72 9.89
C ILE A 925 -0.15 40.81 10.89
N THR A 926 -1.13 41.62 11.24
CA THR A 926 -1.20 42.46 12.45
C THR A 926 -2.46 42.10 13.20
#